data_AF-E7RXL9-F1
#
_entry.id   AF-E7RXL9-F1
#
_cell.length_a   1.000
_cell.length_b   1.000
_cell.length_c   1.000
_cell.angle_alpha   90.00
_cell.angle_beta   90.00
_cell.angle_gamma   90.00
#
_symmetry.space_group_name_H-M   'P 1'
#
loop_
_entity.id
_entity.type
_entity.pdbx_description
1 polymer ?
#
loop_
_entity_poly.entity_id
_entity_poly.type
_entity_poly.pdbx_seq_one_letter_code
_entity_poly.pdbx_strand_id
1 'polypeptide(L)'
;MNDMDSLLAQVLAFRPNRLVPPFDLQGHIPFVAWLVKELQPATFVQLGTQSGNLYFAACQTVAENSLPTRCWAVGTWQAEELAQRHSVQQEAGASDYNRQHFGAFSGLLRMGDAQALPRFAPGSIDLLLIDGRYSPETVRNEYESWRDRLSDHAVVLLVGIEQADSGAAALWLQLQPQYPHLAFAHAQGLGVLAVGGNVPKAFQQALQACATPEARNQLAGVADMLLGAQIQAGMQAQIEALTARLAERDEQCAQLQRTQAELQQKLDGLQRVEEARLKERLTEANQALEEARAARQASDQHAAELHHLATALQQSLCWRMTAPIRWVGTPINRTRQKVALVRRSIAMRGGVGKTASQAVSILRNEGVQGLQARISNAERLLNVPAAAAQAALLQPGEDPYHGWLRLYDPTDKATMAALGQKIEDLGITTTFSVVMPVYNPPLDYLRQAIESVQAQVYPHWEICIADDASPNAAVRELLTELAAQDPRIKLVFREKNGHISAATNSALEIATGDYIALMDNDDLLPPHALAYMALAAHQHPQAGLIYSDEDKVTEDNVRQAPYFKCQFNYELFLSQNMISHFGVYRRSVLEEIGGFRVGYEGAQDWDLALRVIEKVGPENIVHVPRVLYHWRIFPGSTALALEEKDYALKAQIESITSHLQRIGKPDTQVYPAPGIPGLLRIKHRLPDPLPLVSIVIPTRDRVELLSMCVNSILEKTAYPNYQIVVVDNGSTDEKALAYLDSIAKDERVKVIRADIPFNYSALNNLGVAQTDGEYLVLMNNDIEITQTDWLEEMLAFACQPDIGCVGAQLWYPNNTLQHGGVVLGIGGVASHAHKGIPRGNFGYFGRASAHQMFSAVTAACLMIRKSTYQAVDGFDETLKVAYNDVDFCLKVRAQGLRNLYNPFASFIHHESASRGSDQAGSNQQRLAAEAAIMKQRWGALIADDPAYSPNLSLLGDDFSMAWPSRVAALDVSVAPVAS
;
A
#
# COMPACT_ATOMS: atom_id res chain seq x y z
N MET A 1 40.98 59.58 -18.74
CA MET A 1 40.85 58.48 -17.76
C MET A 1 41.90 57.46 -18.15
N ASN A 2 42.71 56.99 -17.20
CA ASN A 2 43.63 55.90 -17.48
C ASN A 2 42.83 54.67 -17.95
N ASP A 3 43.36 53.84 -18.83
CA ASP A 3 42.68 52.62 -19.33
C ASP A 3 42.13 51.73 -18.19
N MET A 4 42.75 51.80 -17.01
CA MET A 4 42.32 51.14 -15.76
C MET A 4 41.01 51.68 -15.19
N ASP A 5 40.79 53.01 -15.19
CA ASP A 5 39.59 53.62 -14.58
C ASP A 5 38.34 53.29 -15.40
N SER A 6 38.50 53.18 -16.73
CA SER A 6 37.45 52.76 -17.66
C SER A 6 37.10 51.28 -17.46
N LEU A 7 38.11 50.41 -17.32
CA LEU A 7 37.93 48.98 -17.02
C LEU A 7 37.22 48.79 -15.67
N LEU A 8 37.66 49.49 -14.61
CA LEU A 8 37.02 49.43 -13.29
C LEU A 8 35.56 49.86 -13.38
N ALA A 9 35.24 51.00 -14.02
CA ALA A 9 33.87 51.48 -14.11
C ALA A 9 32.92 50.50 -14.82
N GLN A 10 33.42 49.79 -15.84
CA GLN A 10 32.63 48.79 -16.60
C GLN A 10 32.44 47.48 -15.82
N VAL A 11 33.49 47.00 -15.13
CA VAL A 11 33.42 45.80 -14.29
C VAL A 11 32.48 46.02 -13.10
N LEU A 12 32.50 47.22 -12.50
CA LEU A 12 31.75 47.55 -11.28
C LEU A 12 30.24 47.81 -11.50
N ALA A 13 29.79 47.95 -12.75
CA ALA A 13 28.40 48.21 -13.08
C ALA A 13 27.50 46.97 -12.97
N PHE A 14 28.06 45.76 -13.03
CA PHE A 14 27.29 44.52 -13.01
C PHE A 14 26.68 44.23 -11.62
N ARG A 15 25.43 43.79 -11.59
CA ARG A 15 24.72 43.39 -10.37
C ARG A 15 24.06 42.02 -10.62
N PRO A 16 24.47 40.95 -9.92
CA PRO A 16 23.91 39.63 -10.14
C PRO A 16 22.45 39.57 -9.66
N ASN A 17 21.56 39.06 -10.51
CA ASN A 17 20.14 38.86 -10.17
C ASN A 17 19.92 37.63 -9.27
N ARG A 18 20.91 36.74 -9.21
CA ARG A 18 20.87 35.52 -8.38
C ARG A 18 22.21 35.29 -7.71
N LEU A 19 22.16 35.12 -6.39
CA LEU A 19 23.28 34.70 -5.55
C LEU A 19 22.78 33.67 -4.54
N VAL A 20 23.31 32.45 -4.59
CA VAL A 20 23.00 31.40 -3.61
C VAL A 20 24.27 30.87 -2.94
N PRO A 21 24.21 30.42 -1.67
CA PRO A 21 25.34 29.80 -1.02
C PRO A 21 25.82 28.52 -1.75
N PRO A 22 27.12 28.17 -1.70
CA PRO A 22 28.21 28.95 -1.08
C PRO A 22 28.66 30.13 -1.95
N PHE A 23 29.16 31.15 -1.26
CA PHE A 23 29.51 32.46 -1.80
C PHE A 23 30.99 32.62 -2.15
N ASP A 24 31.77 31.55 -2.05
CA ASP A 24 33.23 31.59 -2.04
C ASP A 24 33.87 32.21 -3.30
N LEU A 25 33.18 32.13 -4.44
CA LEU A 25 33.67 32.52 -5.76
C LEU A 25 33.09 33.85 -6.27
N GLN A 26 32.25 34.49 -5.46
CA GLN A 26 31.47 35.64 -5.86
C GLN A 26 32.32 36.88 -6.23
N GLY A 27 33.53 37.00 -5.67
CA GLY A 27 34.45 38.10 -5.98
C GLY A 27 34.85 38.13 -7.46
N HIS A 28 34.74 36.99 -8.15
CA HIS A 28 35.04 36.86 -9.57
C HIS A 28 33.85 37.18 -10.49
N ILE A 29 32.63 37.32 -9.98
CA ILE A 29 31.41 37.56 -10.78
C ILE A 29 31.55 38.79 -11.68
N PRO A 30 31.96 39.97 -11.18
CA PRO A 30 32.08 41.16 -12.03
C PRO A 30 33.08 40.98 -13.17
N PHE A 31 34.19 40.29 -12.89
CA PHE A 31 35.22 40.02 -13.90
C PHE A 31 34.74 39.01 -14.95
N VAL A 32 34.09 37.92 -14.55
CA VAL A 32 33.53 36.92 -15.48
C VAL A 32 32.44 37.56 -16.35
N ALA A 33 31.58 38.39 -15.76
CA ALA A 33 30.57 39.14 -16.51
C ALA A 33 31.20 40.08 -17.55
N TRP A 34 32.21 40.84 -17.17
CA TRP A 34 32.96 41.68 -18.11
C TRP A 34 33.65 40.85 -19.20
N LEU A 35 34.30 39.75 -18.83
CA LEU A 35 35.03 38.89 -19.76
C LEU A 35 34.12 38.30 -20.84
N VAL A 36 32.93 37.83 -20.46
CA VAL A 36 31.93 37.32 -21.42
C VAL A 36 31.48 38.42 -22.38
N LYS A 37 31.29 39.65 -21.87
CA LYS A 37 30.91 40.80 -22.69
C LYS A 37 31.98 41.19 -23.71
N GLU A 38 33.25 41.17 -23.33
CA GLU A 38 34.35 41.55 -24.22
C GLU A 38 34.78 40.44 -25.17
N LEU A 39 34.79 39.18 -24.71
CA LEU A 39 35.14 38.05 -25.56
C LEU A 39 34.03 37.69 -26.55
N GLN A 40 32.76 37.94 -26.19
CA GLN A 40 31.57 37.53 -26.96
C GLN A 40 31.69 36.09 -27.49
N PRO A 41 31.93 35.10 -26.62
CA PRO A 41 32.20 33.73 -27.05
C PRO A 41 30.99 33.16 -27.81
N ALA A 42 31.20 32.39 -28.87
CA ALA A 42 30.09 31.67 -29.51
C ALA A 42 29.58 30.54 -28.60
N THR A 43 30.49 29.87 -27.90
CA THR A 43 30.16 28.85 -26.88
C THR A 43 30.91 29.09 -25.59
N PHE A 44 30.16 29.20 -24.48
CA PHE A 44 30.65 29.21 -23.12
C PHE A 44 30.28 27.89 -22.43
N VAL A 45 31.26 27.21 -21.84
CA VAL A 45 31.05 25.97 -21.08
C VAL A 45 31.63 26.11 -19.68
N GLN A 46 30.86 25.72 -18.66
CA GLN A 46 31.33 25.56 -17.29
C GLN A 46 31.29 24.08 -16.88
N LEU A 47 32.43 23.54 -16.47
CA LEU A 47 32.59 22.21 -15.88
C LEU A 47 32.61 22.34 -14.36
N GLY A 48 31.70 21.65 -13.68
CA GLY A 48 31.50 21.74 -12.24
C GLY A 48 30.63 22.94 -11.85
N THR A 49 29.52 22.68 -11.17
CA THR A 49 28.49 23.69 -10.83
C THR A 49 28.00 23.56 -9.39
N GLN A 50 28.77 24.08 -8.44
CA GLN A 50 28.41 24.05 -7.02
C GLN A 50 27.15 24.90 -6.71
N SER A 51 27.27 26.24 -6.68
CA SER A 51 26.15 27.20 -6.54
C SER A 51 25.61 27.70 -7.88
N GLY A 52 26.41 27.54 -8.94
CA GLY A 52 26.12 28.07 -10.28
C GLY A 52 26.23 29.60 -10.40
N ASN A 53 26.70 30.31 -9.38
CA ASN A 53 26.70 31.79 -9.37
C ASN A 53 27.50 32.40 -10.54
N LEU A 54 28.70 31.87 -10.84
CA LEU A 54 29.51 32.33 -11.99
C LEU A 54 28.83 32.01 -13.32
N TYR A 55 28.23 30.82 -13.45
CA TYR A 55 27.50 30.40 -14.64
C TYR A 55 26.31 31.32 -14.93
N PHE A 56 25.50 31.61 -13.91
CA PHE A 56 24.32 32.46 -14.07
C PHE A 56 24.68 33.93 -14.25
N ALA A 57 25.79 34.40 -13.69
CA ALA A 57 26.32 35.73 -14.00
C ALA A 57 26.70 35.83 -15.48
N ALA A 58 27.38 34.83 -16.04
CA ALA A 58 27.68 34.78 -17.47
C ALA A 58 26.41 34.75 -18.33
N CYS A 59 25.41 33.93 -17.96
CA CYS A 59 24.12 33.88 -18.66
C CYS A 59 23.38 35.22 -18.60
N GLN A 60 23.39 35.89 -17.44
CA GLN A 60 22.80 37.21 -17.28
C GLN A 60 23.48 38.23 -18.19
N THR A 61 24.81 38.25 -18.27
CA THR A 61 25.54 39.11 -19.20
C THR A 61 25.13 38.86 -20.65
N VAL A 62 25.04 37.59 -21.07
CA VAL A 62 24.62 37.21 -22.43
C VAL A 62 23.23 37.77 -22.73
N ALA A 63 22.29 37.62 -21.79
CA ALA A 63 20.92 38.14 -21.93
C ALA A 63 20.89 39.68 -21.98
N GLU A 64 21.54 40.37 -21.05
CA GLU A 64 21.52 41.84 -20.94
C GLU A 64 22.20 42.54 -22.12
N ASN A 65 23.19 41.89 -22.75
CA ASN A 65 23.93 42.47 -23.88
C ASN A 65 23.51 41.84 -25.23
N SER A 66 22.51 40.94 -25.26
CA SER A 66 22.01 40.26 -26.46
C SER A 66 23.11 39.59 -27.29
N LEU A 67 24.04 38.89 -26.61
CA LEU A 67 25.17 38.24 -27.27
C LEU A 67 24.73 36.95 -27.98
N PRO A 68 25.32 36.58 -29.13
CA PRO A 68 25.04 35.33 -29.84
C PRO A 68 25.71 34.10 -29.19
N THR A 69 25.79 34.08 -27.86
CA THR A 69 26.51 33.08 -27.07
C THR A 69 25.59 31.94 -26.65
N ARG A 70 26.04 30.70 -26.81
CA ARG A 70 25.42 29.52 -26.20
C ARG A 70 26.12 29.15 -24.91
N CYS A 71 25.36 28.96 -23.82
CA CYS A 71 25.91 28.68 -22.50
C CYS A 71 25.58 27.26 -22.05
N TRP A 72 26.58 26.50 -21.59
CA TRP A 72 26.39 25.15 -21.09
C TRP A 72 27.04 24.97 -19.74
N ALA A 73 26.29 24.39 -18.81
CA ALA A 73 26.83 23.97 -17.52
C ALA A 73 26.79 22.44 -17.44
N VAL A 74 27.90 21.83 -17.06
CA VAL A 74 28.08 20.37 -17.01
C VAL A 74 28.46 19.96 -15.59
N GLY A 75 27.75 18.98 -15.03
CA GLY A 75 28.07 18.38 -13.73
C GLY A 75 26.88 18.20 -12.79
N THR A 76 27.17 17.77 -11.55
CA THR A 76 26.18 17.55 -10.47
C THR A 76 25.94 18.82 -9.67
N TRP A 77 24.67 19.23 -9.53
CA TRP A 77 24.25 20.51 -8.94
C TRP A 77 23.99 20.37 -7.43
N GLN A 78 24.97 20.70 -6.59
CA GLN A 78 24.83 20.59 -5.11
C GLN A 78 23.77 21.54 -4.51
N ALA A 79 23.47 22.67 -5.17
CA ALA A 79 22.47 23.62 -4.69
C ALA A 79 21.03 23.06 -4.62
N GLU A 80 20.68 22.03 -5.42
CA GLU A 80 19.37 21.36 -5.35
C GLU A 80 19.27 20.38 -4.16
N GLU A 81 20.36 19.69 -3.78
CA GLU A 81 20.38 18.83 -2.59
C GLU A 81 20.29 19.63 -1.28
N LEU A 82 20.87 20.83 -1.25
CA LEU A 82 20.76 21.75 -0.12
C LEU A 82 19.37 22.38 0.00
N ALA A 83 18.74 22.75 -1.13
CA ALA A 83 17.36 23.26 -1.15
C ALA A 83 16.32 22.19 -0.72
N GLN A 84 16.55 20.91 -1.04
CA GLN A 84 15.69 19.80 -0.62
C GLN A 84 15.81 19.46 0.88
N ARG A 85 16.96 19.73 1.51
CA ARG A 85 17.19 19.45 2.94
C ARG A 85 16.72 20.56 3.88
N HIS A 86 16.66 21.80 3.41
CA HIS A 86 16.26 22.96 4.20
C HIS A 86 14.92 23.50 3.73
N SER A 87 13.86 22.71 3.95
CA SER A 87 12.48 23.18 3.87
C SER A 87 12.29 24.44 4.74
N VAL A 88 12.03 25.61 4.13
CA VAL A 88 11.25 26.74 4.70
C VAL A 88 11.15 27.97 3.75
N GLN A 89 11.84 28.07 2.60
CA GLN A 89 11.60 29.17 1.64
C GLN A 89 11.44 28.70 0.18
N GLN A 90 10.41 29.22 -0.49
CA GLN A 90 10.12 29.06 -1.92
C GLN A 90 11.16 29.81 -2.78
N GLU A 91 12.36 29.27 -2.97
CA GLU A 91 13.24 29.70 -4.05
C GLU A 91 13.23 28.65 -5.17
N ALA A 92 13.04 29.09 -6.41
CA ALA A 92 13.05 28.22 -7.59
C ALA A 92 14.43 27.55 -7.73
N GLY A 93 14.45 26.24 -8.00
CA GLY A 93 15.69 25.48 -8.19
C GLY A 93 16.54 26.03 -9.35
N ALA A 94 17.83 25.70 -9.40
CA ALA A 94 18.73 26.19 -10.46
C ALA A 94 18.20 25.90 -11.87
N SER A 95 17.51 24.77 -12.04
CA SER A 95 16.88 24.36 -13.30
C SER A 95 15.66 25.18 -13.66
N ASP A 96 14.82 25.51 -12.67
CA ASP A 96 13.63 26.34 -12.86
C ASP A 96 14.04 27.78 -13.17
N TYR A 97 15.02 28.31 -12.43
CA TYR A 97 15.58 29.62 -12.68
C TYR A 97 16.21 29.71 -14.08
N ASN A 98 16.97 28.68 -14.50
CA ASN A 98 17.53 28.64 -15.85
C ASN A 98 16.43 28.63 -16.92
N ARG A 99 15.41 27.78 -16.76
CA ARG A 99 14.29 27.67 -17.70
C ARG A 99 13.52 28.99 -17.81
N GLN A 100 13.28 29.65 -16.68
CA GLN A 100 12.52 30.89 -16.60
C GLN A 100 13.28 32.08 -17.20
N HIS A 101 14.59 32.15 -17.02
CA HIS A 101 15.36 33.35 -17.35
C HIS A 101 16.27 33.20 -18.59
N PHE A 102 16.79 32.01 -18.89
CA PHE A 102 17.88 31.82 -19.88
C PHE A 102 17.69 30.62 -20.84
N GLY A 103 16.59 29.87 -20.75
CA GLY A 103 16.39 28.62 -21.49
C GLY A 103 16.47 28.71 -23.03
N ALA A 104 16.42 29.93 -23.60
CA ALA A 104 16.54 30.14 -25.04
C ALA A 104 17.97 29.90 -25.60
N PHE A 105 19.01 30.07 -24.78
CA PHE A 105 20.41 29.96 -25.21
C PHE A 105 21.30 29.21 -24.20
N SER A 106 20.74 28.82 -23.05
CA SER A 106 21.45 28.15 -21.96
C SER A 106 20.90 26.75 -21.72
N GLY A 107 21.79 25.79 -21.44
CA GLY A 107 21.43 24.41 -21.12
C GLY A 107 22.22 23.83 -19.95
N LEU A 108 21.53 23.17 -19.03
CA LEU A 108 22.12 22.48 -17.88
C LEU A 108 22.22 20.97 -18.17
N LEU A 109 23.43 20.44 -18.32
CA LEU A 109 23.70 19.04 -18.61
C LEU A 109 24.03 18.28 -17.30
N ARG A 110 23.05 17.54 -16.79
CA ARG A 110 23.20 16.71 -15.57
C ARG A 110 23.88 15.38 -15.86
N MET A 111 25.16 15.44 -16.21
CA MET A 111 25.97 14.26 -16.52
C MET A 111 27.45 14.55 -16.23
N GLY A 112 28.27 13.50 -16.22
CA GLY A 112 29.71 13.65 -16.12
C GLY A 112 30.29 14.38 -17.33
N ASP A 113 31.41 15.07 -17.15
CA ASP A 113 32.14 15.79 -18.18
C ASP A 113 32.49 14.89 -19.39
N ALA A 114 32.93 13.64 -19.14
CA ALA A 114 33.21 12.65 -20.19
C ALA A 114 31.96 12.25 -21.00
N GLN A 115 30.78 12.26 -20.38
CA GLN A 115 29.51 11.96 -21.05
C GLN A 115 28.99 13.16 -21.85
N ALA A 116 29.33 14.38 -21.42
CA ALA A 116 28.99 15.62 -22.11
C ALA A 116 29.92 15.91 -23.29
N LEU A 117 31.18 15.47 -23.23
CA LEU A 117 32.22 15.75 -24.24
C LEU A 117 31.79 15.50 -25.70
N PRO A 118 31.08 14.40 -26.06
CA PRO A 118 30.63 14.17 -27.44
C PRO A 118 29.63 15.20 -27.97
N ARG A 119 29.02 16.02 -27.09
CA ARG A 119 28.03 17.05 -27.47
C ARG A 119 28.67 18.33 -28.00
N PHE A 120 29.98 18.50 -27.82
CA PHE A 120 30.73 19.69 -28.25
C PHE A 120 31.65 19.32 -29.41
N ALA A 121 31.61 20.06 -30.52
CA ALA A 121 32.48 19.79 -31.66
C ALA A 121 33.94 20.18 -31.35
N PRO A 122 34.95 19.56 -31.99
CA PRO A 122 36.34 20.03 -31.89
C PRO A 122 36.45 21.50 -32.29
N GLY A 123 37.21 22.29 -31.52
CA GLY A 123 37.41 23.73 -31.76
C GLY A 123 36.16 24.63 -31.59
N SER A 124 35.10 24.17 -30.90
CA SER A 124 33.83 24.90 -30.79
C SER A 124 33.66 25.74 -29.51
N ILE A 125 34.56 25.62 -28.54
CA ILE A 125 34.47 26.28 -27.23
C ILE A 125 35.44 27.46 -27.18
N ASP A 126 34.91 28.67 -27.02
CA ASP A 126 35.68 29.91 -26.94
C ASP A 126 35.97 30.34 -25.49
N LEU A 127 35.13 29.92 -24.55
CA LEU A 127 35.34 30.17 -23.12
C LEU A 127 35.01 28.91 -22.33
N LEU A 128 36.03 28.36 -21.65
CA LEU A 128 35.89 27.20 -20.78
C LEU A 128 36.20 27.60 -19.34
N LEU A 129 35.26 27.36 -18.43
CA LEU A 129 35.46 27.53 -16.99
C LEU A 129 35.49 26.17 -16.31
N ILE A 130 36.56 25.88 -15.59
CA ILE A 130 36.74 24.62 -14.84
C ILE A 130 36.74 24.94 -13.34
N ASP A 131 35.84 24.30 -12.61
CA ASP A 131 35.83 24.31 -11.15
C ASP A 131 36.93 23.39 -10.62
N GLY A 132 38.10 23.95 -10.30
CA GLY A 132 39.30 23.18 -10.00
C GLY A 132 39.43 22.67 -8.57
N ARG A 133 38.33 22.58 -7.82
CA ARG A 133 38.32 22.15 -6.40
C ARG A 133 38.26 20.63 -6.22
N TYR A 134 38.17 19.88 -7.31
CA TYR A 134 38.32 18.42 -7.34
C TYR A 134 39.81 18.01 -7.27
N SER A 135 40.08 16.69 -7.22
CA SER A 135 41.46 16.19 -7.11
C SER A 135 42.34 16.65 -8.29
N PRO A 136 43.66 16.78 -8.09
CA PRO A 136 44.60 17.11 -9.17
C PRO A 136 44.49 16.26 -10.42
N GLU A 137 44.20 14.97 -10.27
CA GLU A 137 44.00 14.04 -11.38
C GLU A 137 42.69 14.35 -12.12
N THR A 138 41.62 14.66 -11.39
CA THR A 138 40.30 14.96 -11.96
C THR A 138 40.34 16.20 -12.82
N VAL A 139 40.86 17.31 -12.27
CA VAL A 139 40.93 18.61 -12.97
C VAL A 139 41.90 18.56 -14.15
N ARG A 140 42.99 17.80 -14.03
CA ARG A 140 43.91 17.56 -15.16
C ARG A 140 43.20 16.79 -16.27
N ASN A 141 42.49 15.71 -15.93
CA ASN A 141 41.77 14.90 -16.91
C ASN A 141 40.66 15.70 -17.62
N GLU A 142 39.94 16.55 -16.88
CA GLU A 142 38.94 17.47 -17.44
C GLU A 142 39.60 18.42 -18.47
N TYR A 143 40.69 19.10 -18.09
CA TYR A 143 41.39 20.00 -19.01
C TYR A 143 41.94 19.27 -20.25
N GLU A 144 42.59 18.12 -20.06
CA GLU A 144 43.20 17.36 -21.16
C GLU A 144 42.15 16.79 -22.11
N SER A 145 41.03 16.28 -21.59
CA SER A 145 39.95 15.68 -22.38
C SER A 145 39.17 16.72 -23.18
N TRP A 146 39.08 17.96 -22.69
CA TRP A 146 38.36 19.06 -23.34
C TRP A 146 39.25 19.94 -24.21
N ARG A 147 40.58 19.72 -24.19
CA ARG A 147 41.56 20.52 -24.94
C ARG A 147 41.30 20.54 -26.45
N ASP A 148 40.84 19.43 -27.02
CA ASP A 148 40.50 19.31 -28.45
C ASP A 148 39.22 20.08 -28.83
N ARG A 149 38.42 20.50 -27.84
CA ARG A 149 37.20 21.30 -28.01
C ARG A 149 37.45 22.81 -27.99
N LEU A 150 38.61 23.25 -27.52
CA LEU A 150 38.98 24.67 -27.45
C LEU A 150 39.25 25.24 -28.85
N SER A 151 38.66 26.39 -29.15
CA SER A 151 38.86 27.11 -30.41
C SER A 151 40.21 27.85 -30.48
N ASP A 152 40.57 28.39 -31.64
CA ASP A 152 41.77 29.22 -31.81
C ASP A 152 41.66 30.59 -31.10
N HIS A 153 40.48 30.93 -30.57
CA HIS A 153 40.22 32.13 -29.77
C HIS A 153 40.08 31.84 -28.27
N ALA A 154 40.28 30.58 -27.85
CA ALA A 154 39.85 30.10 -26.55
C ALA A 154 40.56 30.75 -25.36
N VAL A 155 39.76 31.10 -24.35
CA VAL A 155 40.20 31.48 -23.00
C VAL A 155 39.74 30.43 -22.00
N VAL A 156 40.63 30.01 -21.10
CA VAL A 156 40.34 29.03 -20.06
C VAL A 156 40.42 29.70 -18.68
N LEU A 157 39.37 29.50 -17.88
CA LEU A 157 39.25 29.95 -16.51
C LEU A 157 39.42 28.76 -15.55
N LEU A 158 40.37 28.86 -14.62
CA LEU A 158 40.59 27.88 -13.56
C LEU A 158 40.25 28.51 -12.22
N VAL A 159 39.22 27.97 -11.56
CA VAL A 159 38.81 28.43 -10.23
C VAL A 159 39.52 27.64 -9.15
N GLY A 160 40.01 28.31 -8.10
CA GLY A 160 40.63 27.68 -6.94
C GLY A 160 42.16 27.62 -6.99
N ILE A 161 42.82 28.49 -7.75
CA ILE A 161 44.29 28.44 -7.95
C ILE A 161 45.12 28.78 -6.69
N GLU A 162 44.52 29.46 -5.71
CA GLU A 162 45.15 29.79 -4.42
C GLU A 162 44.73 28.83 -3.30
N GLN A 163 43.89 27.84 -3.60
CA GLN A 163 43.46 26.85 -2.62
C GLN A 163 44.50 25.74 -2.50
N ALA A 164 45.06 25.56 -1.30
CA ALA A 164 45.99 24.48 -1.01
C ALA A 164 45.36 23.11 -1.36
N ASP A 165 46.15 22.26 -2.02
CA ASP A 165 45.77 20.90 -2.46
C ASP A 165 44.63 20.81 -3.51
N SER A 166 44.20 21.94 -4.11
CA SER A 166 43.23 21.91 -5.21
C SER A 166 43.85 21.42 -6.52
N GLY A 167 43.04 20.77 -7.36
CA GLY A 167 43.49 20.38 -8.68
C GLY A 167 43.79 21.57 -9.60
N ALA A 168 43.09 22.69 -9.43
CA ALA A 168 43.39 23.95 -10.12
C ALA A 168 44.77 24.48 -9.77
N ALA A 169 45.17 24.48 -8.50
CA ALA A 169 46.49 24.98 -8.09
C ALA A 169 47.61 24.14 -8.70
N ALA A 170 47.46 22.81 -8.71
CA ALA A 170 48.41 21.88 -9.32
C ALA A 170 48.49 22.05 -10.86
N LEU A 171 47.35 22.22 -11.53
CA LEU A 171 47.29 22.43 -12.98
C LEU A 171 47.82 23.81 -13.37
N TRP A 172 47.51 24.85 -12.59
CA TRP A 172 47.93 26.22 -12.83
C TRP A 172 49.45 26.37 -12.91
N LEU A 173 50.18 25.75 -11.98
CA LEU A 173 51.66 25.76 -11.98
C LEU A 173 52.26 25.20 -13.27
N GLN A 174 51.56 24.27 -13.92
CA GLN A 174 52.00 23.65 -15.18
C GLN A 174 51.66 24.52 -16.39
N LEU A 175 50.50 25.18 -16.40
CA LEU A 175 49.99 25.91 -17.57
C LEU A 175 50.44 27.37 -17.63
N GLN A 176 50.60 28.06 -16.49
CA GLN A 176 50.99 29.48 -16.47
C GLN A 176 52.28 29.82 -17.25
N PRO A 177 53.33 28.97 -17.32
CA PRO A 177 54.52 29.30 -18.10
C PRO A 177 54.32 29.12 -19.61
N GLN A 178 53.25 28.42 -20.02
CA GLN A 178 53.00 28.02 -21.41
C GLN A 178 52.11 29.02 -22.15
N TYR A 179 51.32 29.82 -21.43
CA TYR A 179 50.30 30.69 -22.01
C TYR A 179 50.34 32.10 -21.41
N PRO A 180 50.00 33.15 -22.18
CA PRO A 180 49.70 34.46 -21.61
C PRO A 180 48.55 34.34 -20.61
N HIS A 181 48.72 34.91 -19.42
CA HIS A 181 47.85 34.60 -18.30
C HIS A 181 47.63 35.77 -17.35
N LEU A 182 46.55 35.68 -16.57
CA LEU A 182 46.22 36.56 -15.46
C LEU A 182 45.82 35.71 -14.26
N ALA A 183 46.33 36.07 -13.08
CA ALA A 183 45.98 35.42 -11.82
C ALA A 183 45.40 36.44 -10.85
N PHE A 184 44.29 36.08 -10.24
CA PHE A 184 43.70 36.78 -9.11
C PHE A 184 43.88 35.94 -7.86
N ALA A 185 44.33 36.57 -6.76
CA ALA A 185 44.60 35.87 -5.51
C ALA A 185 43.43 35.93 -4.49
N HIS A 186 42.36 36.68 -4.78
CA HIS A 186 41.18 36.80 -3.93
C HIS A 186 40.14 35.70 -4.25
N ALA A 187 39.13 35.50 -3.39
CA ALA A 187 38.00 34.58 -3.62
C ALA A 187 38.41 33.14 -4.04
N GLN A 188 39.38 32.55 -3.31
CA GLN A 188 40.00 31.23 -3.58
C GLN A 188 40.88 31.16 -4.84
N GLY A 189 40.97 32.26 -5.57
CA GLY A 189 41.86 32.46 -6.69
C GLY A 189 41.22 32.10 -8.02
N LEU A 190 41.47 32.93 -9.04
CA LEU A 190 41.05 32.71 -10.42
C LEU A 190 42.24 32.85 -11.35
N GLY A 191 42.54 31.76 -12.05
CA GLY A 191 43.49 31.73 -13.15
C GLY A 191 42.78 31.94 -14.48
N VAL A 192 43.36 32.77 -15.34
CA VAL A 192 42.86 33.07 -16.69
C VAL A 192 43.98 32.80 -17.69
N LEU A 193 43.75 31.93 -18.66
CA LEU A 193 44.74 31.52 -19.66
C LEU A 193 44.24 31.84 -21.07
N ALA A 194 45.06 32.53 -21.87
CA ALA A 194 44.87 32.63 -23.32
C ALA A 194 45.45 31.40 -24.00
N VAL A 195 44.62 30.40 -24.28
CA VAL A 195 45.06 29.11 -24.85
C VAL A 195 45.05 29.12 -26.38
N GLY A 196 44.13 29.88 -26.99
CA GLY A 196 44.06 30.05 -28.45
C GLY A 196 45.17 30.93 -29.03
N GLY A 197 45.54 30.72 -30.30
CA GLY A 197 46.55 31.51 -31.00
C GLY A 197 46.10 32.93 -31.37
N ASN A 198 44.79 33.19 -31.36
CA ASN A 198 44.19 34.42 -31.87
C ASN A 198 43.14 35.03 -30.89
N VAL A 199 43.43 35.07 -29.59
CA VAL A 199 42.50 35.63 -28.58
C VAL A 199 42.21 37.12 -28.86
N PRO A 200 40.95 37.61 -28.69
CA PRO A 200 40.56 38.98 -29.03
C PRO A 200 41.47 40.09 -28.46
N LYS A 201 41.71 41.15 -29.26
CA LYS A 201 42.59 42.28 -28.89
C LYS A 201 42.20 42.97 -27.59
N ALA A 202 40.91 43.08 -27.28
CA ALA A 202 40.42 43.67 -26.03
C ALA A 202 40.91 42.88 -24.80
N PHE A 203 40.96 41.56 -24.89
CA PHE A 203 41.51 40.70 -23.84
C PHE A 203 43.04 40.83 -23.74
N GLN A 204 43.74 40.92 -24.87
CA GLN A 204 45.19 41.18 -24.88
C GLN A 204 45.54 42.53 -24.23
N GLN A 205 44.72 43.55 -24.46
CA GLN A 205 44.86 44.87 -23.82
C GLN A 205 44.57 44.81 -22.32
N ALA A 206 43.57 44.03 -21.90
CA ALA A 206 43.29 43.82 -20.47
C ALA A 206 44.41 43.04 -19.76
N LEU A 207 45.02 42.05 -20.42
CA LEU A 207 46.22 41.37 -19.91
C LEU A 207 47.39 42.34 -19.70
N GLN A 208 47.58 43.29 -20.62
CA GLN A 208 48.61 44.33 -20.50
C GLN A 208 48.26 45.35 -19.41
N ALA A 209 47.00 45.74 -19.29
CA ALA A 209 46.54 46.67 -18.26
C ALA A 209 46.66 46.06 -16.86
N CYS A 210 46.39 44.77 -16.68
CA CYS A 210 46.50 44.06 -15.41
C CYS A 210 47.89 43.45 -15.13
N ALA A 211 48.93 43.86 -15.86
CA ALA A 211 50.28 43.29 -15.74
C ALA A 211 50.96 43.58 -14.40
N THR A 212 50.59 44.66 -13.70
CA THR A 212 51.19 45.03 -12.41
C THR A 212 50.41 44.43 -11.22
N PRO A 213 51.09 44.05 -10.11
CA PRO A 213 50.43 43.61 -8.88
C PRO A 213 49.45 44.65 -8.32
N GLU A 214 49.74 45.95 -8.44
CA GLU A 214 48.88 47.04 -7.97
C GLU A 214 47.55 47.09 -8.73
N ALA A 215 47.56 46.89 -10.05
CA ALA A 215 46.36 46.84 -10.88
C ALA A 215 45.46 45.64 -10.53
N ARG A 216 46.07 44.48 -10.29
CA ARG A 216 45.36 43.26 -9.85
C ARG A 216 44.74 43.42 -8.46
N ASN A 217 45.44 44.08 -7.55
CA ASN A 217 44.96 44.36 -6.20
C ASN A 217 43.85 45.42 -6.18
N GLN A 218 43.87 46.40 -7.10
CA GLN A 218 42.77 47.37 -7.24
C GLN A 218 41.48 46.73 -7.76
N LEU A 219 41.56 45.84 -8.75
CA LEU A 219 40.40 45.06 -9.21
C LEU A 219 39.85 44.12 -8.12
N ALA A 220 40.73 43.53 -7.30
CA ALA A 220 40.35 42.69 -6.17
C ALA A 220 39.68 43.48 -5.03
N GLY A 221 40.29 44.60 -4.61
CA GLY A 221 39.85 45.39 -3.46
C GLY A 221 38.49 46.08 -3.64
N VAL A 222 38.08 46.36 -4.87
CA VAL A 222 36.77 46.98 -5.15
C VAL A 222 35.65 45.95 -5.33
N ALA A 223 35.97 44.73 -5.77
CA ALA A 223 35.03 43.60 -5.78
C ALA A 223 34.63 43.16 -4.36
N ASP A 224 35.59 43.13 -3.43
CA ASP A 224 35.34 42.83 -2.01
C ASP A 224 34.49 43.91 -1.31
N MET A 225 34.67 45.19 -1.67
CA MET A 225 33.96 46.32 -1.02
C MET A 225 32.47 46.41 -1.41
N LEU A 226 32.13 46.21 -2.69
CA LEU A 226 30.73 46.29 -3.16
C LEU A 226 29.89 45.10 -2.72
N LEU A 227 30.50 43.92 -2.64
CA LEU A 227 29.79 42.70 -2.30
C LEU A 227 29.74 42.46 -0.78
N GLY A 228 30.76 42.90 -0.04
CA GLY A 228 30.74 42.95 1.42
C GLY A 228 29.55 43.75 1.95
N ALA A 229 29.22 44.90 1.34
CA ALA A 229 28.06 45.70 1.74
C ALA A 229 26.71 45.00 1.49
N GLN A 230 26.59 44.22 0.41
CA GLN A 230 25.36 43.49 0.06
C GLN A 230 25.16 42.22 0.90
N ILE A 231 26.24 41.49 1.16
CA ILE A 231 26.22 40.28 1.99
C ILE A 231 26.02 40.64 3.45
N GLN A 232 26.64 41.71 3.93
CA GLN A 232 26.48 42.18 5.30
C GLN A 232 25.04 42.65 5.56
N ALA A 233 24.39 43.30 4.60
CA ALA A 233 22.96 43.65 4.70
C ALA A 233 22.05 42.41 4.73
N GLY A 234 22.34 41.39 3.89
CA GLY A 234 21.58 40.13 3.85
C GLY A 234 21.81 39.24 5.08
N MET A 235 23.07 39.11 5.51
CA MET A 235 23.44 38.36 6.72
C MET A 235 22.94 39.03 7.98
N GLN A 236 22.95 40.36 8.10
CA GLN A 236 22.46 41.04 9.29
C GLN A 236 20.95 40.78 9.49
N ALA A 237 20.17 40.85 8.41
CA ALA A 237 18.73 40.53 8.45
C ALA A 237 18.45 39.05 8.77
N GLN A 238 19.25 38.13 8.22
CA GLN A 238 19.13 36.70 8.54
C GLN A 238 19.59 36.37 9.96
N ILE A 239 20.66 36.98 10.45
CA ILE A 239 21.18 36.78 11.81
C ILE A 239 20.17 37.30 12.82
N GLU A 240 19.56 38.47 12.61
CA GLU A 240 18.52 38.98 13.51
C GLU A 240 17.29 38.06 13.54
N ALA A 241 16.85 37.55 12.39
CA ALA A 241 15.75 36.61 12.30
C ALA A 241 16.06 35.23 12.91
N LEU A 242 17.29 34.72 12.72
CA LEU A 242 17.73 33.44 13.27
C LEU A 242 18.01 33.54 14.77
N THR A 243 18.53 34.65 15.27
CA THR A 243 18.80 34.88 16.70
C THR A 243 17.49 34.95 17.48
N ALA A 244 16.46 35.61 16.93
CA ALA A 244 15.13 35.61 17.53
C ALA A 244 14.51 34.19 17.58
N ARG A 245 14.66 33.41 16.51
CA ARG A 245 14.16 32.03 16.44
C ARG A 245 14.95 31.05 17.32
N LEU A 246 16.26 31.25 17.46
CA LEU A 246 17.12 30.48 18.36
C LEU A 246 16.74 30.72 19.81
N ALA A 247 16.51 31.98 20.20
CA ALA A 247 16.05 32.30 21.55
C ALA A 247 14.70 31.64 21.89
N GLU A 248 13.74 31.67 20.96
CA GLU A 248 12.45 30.99 21.12
C GLU A 248 12.60 29.45 21.18
N ARG A 249 13.48 28.88 20.36
CA ARG A 249 13.77 27.45 20.33
C ARG A 249 14.52 26.97 21.56
N ASP A 250 15.45 27.76 22.09
CA ASP A 250 16.21 27.44 23.30
C ASP A 250 15.29 27.45 24.53
N GLU A 251 14.33 28.38 24.59
CA GLU A 251 13.30 28.40 25.63
C GLU A 251 12.38 27.17 25.53
N GLN A 252 11.94 26.82 24.32
CA GLN A 252 11.15 25.59 24.08
C GLN A 252 11.93 24.31 24.44
N CYS A 253 13.20 24.22 24.04
CA CYS A 253 14.07 23.08 24.37
C CYS A 253 14.28 22.97 25.88
N ALA A 254 14.53 24.08 26.59
CA ALA A 254 14.68 24.07 28.03
C ALA A 254 13.38 23.62 28.73
N GLN A 255 12.21 24.03 28.24
CA GLN A 255 10.92 23.62 28.77
C GLN A 255 10.63 22.14 28.50
N LEU A 256 10.95 21.64 27.30
CA LEU A 256 10.81 20.23 26.94
C LEU A 256 11.78 19.34 27.75
N GLN A 257 13.03 19.76 27.97
CA GLN A 257 13.98 19.02 28.79
C GLN A 257 13.53 18.90 30.25
N ARG A 258 12.97 19.97 30.82
CA ARG A 258 12.37 19.92 32.17
C ARG A 258 11.20 18.94 32.23
N THR A 259 10.30 19.03 31.25
CA THR A 259 9.14 18.13 31.16
C THR A 259 9.56 16.67 30.96
N GLN A 260 10.58 16.43 30.14
CA GLN A 260 11.13 15.10 29.90
C GLN A 260 11.79 14.53 31.16
N ALA A 261 12.55 15.33 31.90
CA ALA A 261 13.13 14.91 33.17
C ALA A 261 12.07 14.56 34.22
N GLU A 262 10.99 15.36 34.31
CA GLU A 262 9.86 15.07 35.20
C GLU A 262 9.10 13.80 34.80
N LEU A 263 8.87 13.59 33.50
CA LEU A 263 8.22 12.39 32.98
C LEU A 263 9.10 11.15 33.17
N GLN A 264 10.40 11.26 32.95
CA GLN A 264 11.34 10.16 33.17
C GLN A 264 11.39 9.77 34.65
N GLN A 265 11.40 10.75 35.56
CA GLN A 265 11.37 10.48 37.00
C GLN A 265 10.06 9.79 37.42
N LYS A 266 8.93 10.17 36.82
CA LYS A 266 7.64 9.49 37.03
C LYS A 266 7.64 8.08 36.45
N LEU A 267 8.20 7.89 35.25
CA LEU A 267 8.30 6.58 34.60
C LEU A 267 9.17 5.62 35.41
N ASP A 268 10.35 6.05 35.83
CA ASP A 268 11.25 5.26 36.68
C ASP A 268 10.58 4.91 38.02
N GLY A 269 9.79 5.83 38.57
CA GLY A 269 8.97 5.59 39.77
C GLY A 269 7.91 4.51 39.54
N LEU A 270 7.16 4.59 38.45
CA LEU A 270 6.15 3.60 38.07
C LEU A 270 6.76 2.23 37.78
N GLN A 271 7.89 2.19 37.07
CA GLN A 271 8.62 0.96 36.77
C GLN A 271 9.10 0.26 38.05
N ARG A 272 9.62 1.00 39.03
CA ARG A 272 10.00 0.41 40.33
C ARG A 272 8.81 -0.16 41.09
N VAL A 273 7.66 0.51 41.06
CA VAL A 273 6.42 0.02 41.67
C VAL A 273 5.93 -1.24 40.96
N GLU A 274 5.99 -1.27 39.64
CA GLU A 274 5.56 -2.41 38.83
C GLU A 274 6.52 -3.61 38.96
N GLU A 275 7.83 -3.39 38.97
CA GLU A 275 8.82 -4.44 39.26
C GLU A 275 8.65 -5.01 40.66
N ALA A 276 8.38 -4.18 41.67
CA ALA A 276 8.11 -4.66 43.03
C ALA A 276 6.83 -5.52 43.06
N ARG A 277 5.76 -5.05 42.40
CA ARG A 277 4.49 -5.78 42.29
C ARG A 277 4.63 -7.09 41.51
N LEU A 278 5.44 -7.11 40.45
CA LEU A 278 5.73 -8.31 39.67
C LEU A 278 6.58 -9.30 40.44
N LYS A 279 7.56 -8.84 41.21
CA LYS A 279 8.35 -9.71 42.10
C LYS A 279 7.48 -10.33 43.19
N GLU A 280 6.56 -9.56 43.77
CA GLU A 280 5.61 -10.06 44.78
C GLU A 280 4.69 -11.12 44.17
N ARG A 281 4.06 -10.85 43.01
CA ARG A 281 3.23 -11.83 42.29
C ARG A 281 4.01 -13.06 41.84
N LEU A 282 5.28 -12.90 41.44
CA LEU A 282 6.14 -14.03 41.07
C LEU A 282 6.46 -14.89 42.29
N THR A 283 6.64 -14.28 43.45
CA THR A 283 6.87 -14.99 44.72
C THR A 283 5.62 -15.76 45.13
N GLU A 284 4.44 -15.13 45.07
CA GLU A 284 3.14 -15.78 45.31
C GLU A 284 2.90 -16.93 44.32
N ALA A 285 3.16 -16.72 43.03
CA ALA A 285 2.99 -17.72 42.00
C ALA A 285 3.96 -18.91 42.18
N ASN A 286 5.21 -18.65 42.57
CA ASN A 286 6.16 -19.71 42.87
C ASN A 286 5.77 -20.50 44.12
N GLN A 287 5.23 -19.84 45.15
CA GLN A 287 4.73 -20.51 46.35
C GLN A 287 3.51 -21.38 46.01
N ALA A 288 2.56 -20.86 45.23
CA ALA A 288 1.41 -21.62 44.73
C ALA A 288 1.84 -22.79 43.81
N LEU A 289 2.91 -22.60 43.02
CA LEU A 289 3.46 -23.66 42.17
C LEU A 289 4.10 -24.78 43.00
N GLU A 290 4.83 -24.45 44.07
CA GLU A 290 5.40 -25.44 44.98
C GLU A 290 4.30 -26.17 45.78
N GLU A 291 3.25 -25.47 46.23
CA GLU A 291 2.07 -26.09 46.83
C GLU A 291 1.36 -27.03 45.85
N ALA A 292 1.20 -26.63 44.58
CA ALA A 292 0.62 -27.46 43.54
C ALA A 292 1.52 -28.67 43.19
N ARG A 293 2.85 -28.51 43.21
CA ARG A 293 3.82 -29.61 43.03
C ARG A 293 3.74 -30.60 44.19
N ALA A 294 3.68 -30.13 45.42
CA ALA A 294 3.51 -30.97 46.60
C ALA A 294 2.17 -31.72 46.57
N ALA A 295 1.07 -31.04 46.22
CA ALA A 295 -0.24 -31.66 46.05
C ALA A 295 -0.26 -32.70 44.91
N ARG A 296 0.42 -32.42 43.80
CA ARG A 296 0.58 -33.36 42.68
C ARG A 296 1.40 -34.56 43.08
N GLN A 297 2.50 -34.38 43.79
CA GLN A 297 3.34 -35.48 44.28
C GLN A 297 2.58 -36.36 45.27
N ALA A 298 1.77 -35.77 46.16
CA ALA A 298 0.87 -36.52 47.05
C ALA A 298 -0.21 -37.29 46.27
N SER A 299 -0.79 -36.67 45.23
CA SER A 299 -1.75 -37.33 44.34
C SER A 299 -1.10 -38.46 43.52
N ASP A 300 0.14 -38.31 43.09
CA ASP A 300 0.89 -39.32 42.34
C ASP A 300 1.28 -40.49 43.24
N GLN A 301 1.64 -40.22 44.50
CA GLN A 301 1.82 -41.26 45.53
C GLN A 301 0.51 -42.01 45.81
N HIS A 302 -0.60 -41.28 45.93
CA HIS A 302 -1.92 -41.89 46.10
C HIS A 302 -2.36 -42.71 44.87
N ALA A 303 -2.05 -42.22 43.67
CA ALA A 303 -2.28 -42.96 42.43
C ALA A 303 -1.41 -44.22 42.33
N ALA A 304 -0.17 -44.17 42.82
CA ALA A 304 0.71 -45.34 42.90
C ALA A 304 0.21 -46.37 43.94
N GLU A 305 -0.31 -45.93 45.10
CA GLU A 305 -0.97 -46.80 46.07
C GLU A 305 -2.24 -47.45 45.49
N LEU A 306 -3.09 -46.65 44.82
CA LEU A 306 -4.27 -47.16 44.11
C LEU A 306 -3.89 -48.12 42.99
N HIS A 307 -2.76 -47.89 42.30
CA HIS A 307 -2.24 -48.80 41.29
C HIS A 307 -1.72 -50.11 41.91
N HIS A 308 -1.06 -50.04 43.07
CA HIS A 308 -0.66 -51.23 43.82
C HIS A 308 -1.86 -52.03 44.33
N LEU A 309 -2.89 -51.35 44.85
CA LEU A 309 -4.18 -51.96 45.25
C LEU A 309 -4.92 -52.57 44.06
N ALA A 310 -4.96 -51.88 42.92
CA ALA A 310 -5.54 -52.38 41.69
C ALA A 310 -4.80 -53.61 41.18
N THR A 311 -3.47 -53.63 41.26
CA THR A 311 -2.63 -54.76 40.85
C THR A 311 -2.81 -55.96 41.80
N ALA A 312 -2.91 -55.72 43.11
CA ALA A 312 -3.20 -56.75 44.10
C ALA A 312 -4.62 -57.34 43.92
N LEU A 313 -5.61 -56.50 43.60
CA LEU A 313 -6.96 -56.95 43.24
C LEU A 313 -6.95 -57.78 41.94
N GLN A 314 -6.15 -57.38 40.94
CA GLN A 314 -5.99 -58.09 39.67
C GLN A 314 -5.31 -59.46 39.82
N GLN A 315 -4.51 -59.66 40.88
CA GLN A 315 -3.89 -60.95 41.21
C GLN A 315 -4.74 -61.83 42.14
N SER A 316 -5.86 -61.31 42.67
CA SER A 316 -6.75 -62.07 43.56
C SER A 316 -7.56 -63.16 42.84
N LEU A 317 -7.89 -64.25 43.56
CA LEU A 317 -8.62 -65.40 43.01
C LEU A 317 -9.99 -64.99 42.42
N CYS A 318 -10.67 -64.03 43.03
CA CYS A 318 -11.97 -63.51 42.58
C CYS A 318 -11.88 -62.78 41.22
N TRP A 319 -10.75 -62.14 40.92
CA TRP A 319 -10.50 -61.50 39.63
C TRP A 319 -10.28 -62.53 38.52
N ARG A 320 -9.63 -63.67 38.82
CA ARG A 320 -9.41 -64.73 37.83
C ARG A 320 -10.69 -65.47 37.45
N MET A 321 -11.63 -65.64 38.39
CA MET A 321 -12.89 -66.35 38.16
C MET A 321 -13.91 -65.58 37.29
N THR A 322 -13.81 -64.26 37.22
CA THR A 322 -14.73 -63.40 36.43
C THR A 322 -14.19 -63.04 35.04
N ALA A 323 -13.07 -63.64 34.62
CA ALA A 323 -12.41 -63.37 33.33
C ALA A 323 -13.29 -63.65 32.09
N PRO A 324 -14.12 -64.72 32.02
CA PRO A 324 -14.93 -64.98 30.82
C PRO A 324 -16.00 -63.91 30.57
N ILE A 325 -16.58 -63.37 31.65
CA ILE A 325 -17.65 -62.36 31.58
C ILE A 325 -17.10 -60.99 31.17
N ARG A 326 -15.81 -60.73 31.40
CA ARG A 326 -15.15 -59.47 31.02
C ARG A 326 -14.56 -59.47 29.62
N TRP A 327 -14.46 -60.64 28.98
CA TRP A 327 -14.00 -60.77 27.59
C TRP A 327 -15.02 -60.22 26.57
N VAL A 328 -16.29 -60.06 26.97
CA VAL A 328 -17.34 -59.47 26.11
C VAL A 328 -17.38 -57.92 26.21
N GLY A 329 -16.64 -57.30 27.15
CA GLY A 329 -16.80 -55.87 27.48
C GLY A 329 -15.70 -54.91 27.00
N THR A 330 -14.65 -55.38 26.33
CA THR A 330 -13.46 -54.55 26.05
C THR A 330 -13.01 -54.58 24.59
N PRO A 331 -13.85 -54.01 23.71
CA PRO A 331 -13.36 -53.10 22.68
C PRO A 331 -14.07 -51.73 22.71
N ILE A 332 -14.37 -51.17 23.88
CA ILE A 332 -15.12 -49.89 23.99
C ILE A 332 -14.28 -48.68 24.46
N ASN A 333 -13.14 -48.85 25.14
CA ASN A 333 -12.38 -47.69 25.67
C ASN A 333 -11.24 -47.18 24.78
N ARG A 334 -10.64 -47.99 23.90
CA ARG A 334 -9.77 -47.46 22.81
C ARG A 334 -10.58 -46.84 21.68
N THR A 335 -11.85 -47.23 21.59
CA THR A 335 -12.81 -46.74 20.59
C THR A 335 -13.43 -45.42 21.05
N ARG A 336 -13.52 -45.09 22.35
CA ARG A 336 -14.11 -43.82 22.83
C ARG A 336 -13.31 -42.56 22.47
N GLN A 337 -11.98 -42.59 22.52
CA GLN A 337 -11.15 -41.43 22.12
C GLN A 337 -11.10 -41.26 20.59
N LYS A 338 -11.01 -42.38 19.84
CA LYS A 338 -11.12 -42.38 18.38
C LYS A 338 -12.54 -42.00 17.91
N VAL A 339 -13.59 -42.42 18.63
CA VAL A 339 -14.99 -42.06 18.35
C VAL A 339 -15.29 -40.62 18.74
N ALA A 340 -14.63 -40.02 19.74
CA ALA A 340 -14.76 -38.60 20.03
C ALA A 340 -14.12 -37.72 18.95
N LEU A 341 -12.94 -38.11 18.46
CA LEU A 341 -12.27 -37.49 17.30
C LEU A 341 -13.07 -37.68 16.01
N VAL A 342 -13.53 -38.89 15.74
CA VAL A 342 -14.39 -39.20 14.59
C VAL A 342 -15.73 -38.48 14.70
N ARG A 343 -16.37 -38.40 15.87
CA ARG A 343 -17.61 -37.62 16.08
C ARG A 343 -17.41 -36.12 15.90
N ARG A 344 -16.26 -35.55 16.30
CA ARG A 344 -15.92 -34.14 16.05
C ARG A 344 -15.66 -33.87 14.57
N SER A 345 -14.89 -34.73 13.90
CA SER A 345 -14.64 -34.65 12.46
C SER A 345 -15.93 -34.85 11.64
N ILE A 346 -16.81 -35.74 12.10
CA ILE A 346 -18.14 -35.98 11.52
C ILE A 346 -19.08 -34.78 11.76
N ALA A 347 -19.05 -34.16 12.93
CA ALA A 347 -19.86 -32.98 13.25
C ALA A 347 -19.40 -31.73 12.47
N MET A 348 -18.09 -31.56 12.28
CA MET A 348 -17.51 -30.48 11.46
C MET A 348 -17.76 -30.68 9.94
N ARG A 349 -18.01 -31.92 9.49
CA ARG A 349 -18.18 -32.27 8.06
C ARG A 349 -19.60 -32.68 7.67
N GLY A 350 -20.60 -32.34 8.50
CA GLY A 350 -22.02 -32.49 8.13
C GLY A 350 -22.61 -33.90 8.29
N GLY A 351 -22.12 -34.70 9.24
CA GLY A 351 -22.75 -35.95 9.66
C GLY A 351 -22.12 -37.24 9.13
N VAL A 352 -22.57 -38.38 9.70
CA VAL A 352 -21.91 -39.70 9.55
C VAL A 352 -21.96 -40.18 8.09
N GLY A 353 -23.05 -39.88 7.36
CA GLY A 353 -23.23 -40.29 5.97
C GLY A 353 -22.21 -39.69 5.01
N LYS A 354 -21.97 -38.38 5.06
CA LYS A 354 -20.99 -37.67 4.20
C LYS A 354 -19.55 -38.03 4.54
N THR A 355 -19.26 -38.30 5.82
CA THR A 355 -17.91 -38.68 6.25
C THR A 355 -17.59 -40.12 5.87
N ALA A 356 -18.58 -41.02 5.92
CA ALA A 356 -18.43 -42.41 5.48
C ALA A 356 -18.30 -42.52 3.96
N SER A 357 -19.08 -41.74 3.19
CA SER A 357 -18.94 -41.73 1.72
C SER A 357 -17.57 -41.21 1.27
N GLN A 358 -17.02 -40.20 1.96
CA GLN A 358 -15.66 -39.71 1.73
C GLN A 358 -14.59 -40.70 2.18
N ALA A 359 -14.73 -41.35 3.33
CA ALA A 359 -13.76 -42.35 3.78
C ALA A 359 -13.72 -43.56 2.83
N VAL A 360 -14.88 -43.98 2.30
CA VAL A 360 -15.00 -45.03 1.29
C VAL A 360 -14.45 -44.56 -0.05
N SER A 361 -14.67 -43.31 -0.47
CA SER A 361 -14.06 -42.78 -1.70
C SER A 361 -12.55 -42.68 -1.59
N ILE A 362 -12.01 -42.22 -0.45
CA ILE A 362 -10.56 -42.16 -0.19
C ILE A 362 -9.96 -43.57 -0.18
N LEU A 363 -10.60 -44.55 0.45
CA LEU A 363 -10.15 -45.95 0.43
C LEU A 363 -10.17 -46.56 -0.97
N ARG A 364 -11.16 -46.18 -1.79
CA ARG A 364 -11.33 -46.67 -3.16
C ARG A 364 -10.38 -46.00 -4.15
N ASN A 365 -10.02 -44.74 -3.92
CA ASN A 365 -9.24 -43.92 -4.84
C ASN A 365 -7.75 -43.83 -4.46
N GLU A 366 -7.41 -43.85 -3.17
CA GLU A 366 -6.05 -43.61 -2.65
C GLU A 366 -5.52 -44.79 -1.78
N GLY A 367 -6.32 -45.84 -1.61
CA GLY A 367 -5.97 -47.01 -0.80
C GLY A 367 -5.82 -46.73 0.71
N VAL A 368 -5.37 -47.74 1.45
CA VAL A 368 -5.23 -47.66 2.92
C VAL A 368 -4.15 -46.65 3.34
N GLN A 369 -3.12 -46.45 2.50
CA GLN A 369 -2.02 -45.51 2.76
C GLN A 369 -2.44 -44.04 2.64
N GLY A 370 -3.28 -43.67 1.65
CA GLY A 370 -3.81 -42.30 1.52
C GLY A 370 -4.75 -41.91 2.66
N LEU A 371 -5.57 -42.87 3.13
CA LEU A 371 -6.41 -42.66 4.31
C LEU A 371 -5.57 -42.50 5.59
N GLN A 372 -4.52 -43.31 5.75
CA GLN A 372 -3.61 -43.23 6.90
C GLN A 372 -2.82 -41.91 6.95
N ALA A 373 -2.31 -41.41 5.81
CA ALA A 373 -1.57 -40.16 5.75
C ALA A 373 -2.42 -38.93 6.13
N ARG A 374 -3.70 -38.92 5.72
CA ARG A 374 -4.63 -37.82 6.06
C ARG A 374 -5.12 -37.89 7.50
N ILE A 375 -5.29 -39.09 8.05
CA ILE A 375 -5.60 -39.27 9.47
C ILE A 375 -4.41 -38.85 10.34
N SER A 376 -3.19 -39.24 9.98
CA SER A 376 -1.98 -38.84 10.73
C SER A 376 -1.71 -37.34 10.67
N ASN A 377 -2.02 -36.67 9.54
CA ASN A 377 -1.87 -35.22 9.41
C ASN A 377 -2.98 -34.45 10.14
N ALA A 378 -4.22 -34.94 10.13
CA ALA A 378 -5.32 -34.35 10.90
C ALA A 378 -5.11 -34.47 12.42
N GLU A 379 -4.55 -35.59 12.90
CA GLU A 379 -4.20 -35.79 14.31
C GLU A 379 -3.05 -34.85 14.76
N ARG A 380 -2.17 -34.43 13.85
CA ARG A 380 -1.07 -33.49 14.12
C ARG A 380 -1.50 -32.01 14.14
N LEU A 381 -2.53 -31.66 13.37
CA LEU A 381 -2.98 -30.28 13.14
C LEU A 381 -4.00 -29.77 14.17
N LEU A 382 -4.73 -30.65 14.86
CA LEU A 382 -5.85 -30.26 15.72
C LEU A 382 -5.44 -29.64 17.08
N ASN A 383 -4.15 -29.53 17.41
CA ASN A 383 -3.66 -29.02 18.70
C ASN A 383 -2.36 -28.17 18.61
N VAL A 384 -2.01 -27.66 17.44
CA VAL A 384 -0.74 -26.94 17.23
C VAL A 384 -1.02 -25.50 16.75
N PRO A 385 -0.36 -24.46 17.30
CA PRO A 385 -0.47 -23.09 16.80
C PRO A 385 -0.18 -23.02 15.29
N ALA A 386 -0.87 -22.15 14.54
CA ALA A 386 -0.74 -22.04 13.08
C ALA A 386 0.74 -21.99 12.60
N ALA A 387 1.58 -21.26 13.33
CA ALA A 387 3.02 -21.16 13.07
C ALA A 387 3.78 -22.49 13.19
N ALA A 388 3.38 -23.38 14.11
CA ALA A 388 4.02 -24.68 14.29
C ALA A 388 3.45 -25.76 13.34
N ALA A 389 2.21 -25.61 12.87
CA ALA A 389 1.68 -26.38 11.75
C ALA A 389 2.39 -26.04 10.42
N GLN A 390 2.59 -24.74 10.18
CA GLN A 390 3.36 -24.22 9.05
C GLN A 390 4.83 -24.68 9.11
N ALA A 391 5.51 -24.50 10.24
CA ALA A 391 6.90 -24.91 10.41
C ALA A 391 7.13 -26.43 10.24
N ALA A 392 6.11 -27.26 10.49
CA ALA A 392 6.19 -28.71 10.28
C ALA A 392 6.03 -29.14 8.81
N LEU A 393 5.49 -28.28 7.95
CA LEU A 393 5.24 -28.54 6.51
C LEU A 393 6.33 -27.96 5.60
N LEU A 394 7.02 -26.92 6.08
CA LEU A 394 8.13 -26.28 5.38
C LEU A 394 9.40 -27.13 5.47
N GLN A 395 10.14 -27.19 4.37
CA GLN A 395 11.49 -27.72 4.38
C GLN A 395 12.45 -26.73 5.08
N PRO A 396 13.56 -27.18 5.69
CA PRO A 396 14.51 -26.27 6.32
C PRO A 396 15.01 -25.19 5.35
N GLY A 397 14.76 -23.92 5.66
CA GLY A 397 15.13 -22.78 4.82
C GLY A 397 14.18 -22.46 3.66
N GLU A 398 13.08 -23.20 3.50
CA GLU A 398 12.05 -22.93 2.49
C GLU A 398 11.26 -21.66 2.86
N ASP A 399 11.14 -20.74 1.91
CA ASP A 399 10.27 -19.57 2.05
C ASP A 399 8.80 -20.02 2.24
N PRO A 400 8.05 -19.42 3.20
CA PRO A 400 6.67 -19.77 3.47
C PRO A 400 5.76 -19.84 2.24
N TYR A 401 5.90 -18.91 1.29
CA TYR A 401 5.04 -18.88 0.12
C TYR A 401 5.41 -19.97 -0.87
N HIS A 402 6.70 -20.24 -1.07
CA HIS A 402 7.16 -21.34 -1.91
C HIS A 402 6.69 -22.70 -1.41
N GLY A 403 6.74 -22.94 -0.09
CA GLY A 403 6.18 -24.14 0.50
C GLY A 403 4.66 -24.24 0.33
N TRP A 404 3.96 -23.09 0.32
CA TRP A 404 2.52 -23.03 0.07
C TRP A 404 2.21 -23.41 -1.38
N LEU A 405 2.94 -22.84 -2.34
CA LEU A 405 2.82 -23.17 -3.77
C LEU A 405 3.06 -24.65 -4.05
N ARG A 406 4.13 -25.23 -3.46
CA ARG A 406 4.45 -26.65 -3.61
C ARG A 406 3.30 -27.57 -3.19
N LEU A 407 2.50 -27.17 -2.19
CA LEU A 407 1.43 -28.00 -1.64
C LEU A 407 0.06 -27.72 -2.28
N TYR A 408 -0.22 -26.46 -2.64
CA TYR A 408 -1.58 -26.03 -3.00
C TYR A 408 -1.69 -25.46 -4.42
N ASP A 409 -0.57 -25.25 -5.10
CA ASP A 409 -0.47 -24.85 -6.51
C ASP A 409 0.47 -25.76 -7.34
N PRO A 410 0.32 -27.10 -7.28
CA PRO A 410 1.22 -27.99 -8.01
C PRO A 410 1.06 -27.88 -9.53
N THR A 411 2.18 -27.67 -10.22
CA THR A 411 2.28 -27.59 -11.68
C THR A 411 3.01 -28.78 -12.30
N ASP A 412 3.16 -29.88 -11.55
CA ASP A 412 3.82 -31.08 -12.04
C ASP A 412 3.03 -31.75 -13.18
N LYS A 413 3.74 -32.55 -13.98
CA LYS A 413 3.19 -33.20 -15.18
C LYS A 413 1.96 -34.05 -14.90
N ALA A 414 1.91 -34.75 -13.76
CA ALA A 414 0.77 -35.62 -13.45
C ALA A 414 -0.47 -34.79 -13.09
N THR A 415 -0.29 -33.72 -12.32
CA THR A 415 -1.37 -32.78 -12.00
C THR A 415 -1.92 -32.10 -13.27
N MET A 416 -1.04 -31.63 -14.17
CA MET A 416 -1.48 -31.00 -15.42
C MET A 416 -2.21 -32.00 -16.33
N ALA A 417 -1.70 -33.23 -16.48
CA ALA A 417 -2.37 -34.26 -17.26
C ALA A 417 -3.77 -34.59 -16.71
N ALA A 418 -3.92 -34.68 -15.39
CA ALA A 418 -5.22 -34.92 -14.77
C ALA A 418 -6.20 -33.76 -14.98
N LEU A 419 -5.71 -32.51 -14.96
CA LEU A 419 -6.53 -31.33 -15.25
C LEU A 419 -6.97 -31.30 -16.72
N GLY A 420 -6.06 -31.60 -17.65
CA GLY A 420 -6.37 -31.73 -19.07
C GLY A 420 -7.43 -32.80 -19.34
N GLN A 421 -7.26 -34.00 -18.78
CA GLN A 421 -8.25 -35.09 -18.90
C GLN A 421 -9.62 -34.66 -18.36
N LYS A 422 -9.67 -33.97 -17.21
CA LYS A 422 -10.92 -33.48 -16.63
C LYS A 422 -11.65 -32.49 -17.56
N ILE A 423 -10.91 -31.64 -18.25
CA ILE A 423 -11.48 -30.67 -19.21
C ILE A 423 -12.09 -31.41 -20.41
N GLU A 424 -11.37 -32.41 -20.92
CA GLU A 424 -11.86 -33.27 -22.01
C GLU A 424 -13.10 -34.06 -21.59
N ASP A 425 -13.09 -34.66 -20.39
CA ASP A 425 -14.21 -35.44 -19.84
C ASP A 425 -15.48 -34.60 -19.66
N LEU A 426 -15.32 -33.31 -19.32
CA LEU A 426 -16.41 -32.35 -19.21
C LEU A 426 -16.85 -31.75 -20.55
N GLY A 427 -16.12 -32.03 -21.64
CA GLY A 427 -16.41 -31.49 -22.98
C GLY A 427 -16.36 -29.97 -23.03
N ILE A 428 -15.46 -29.34 -22.27
CA ILE A 428 -15.37 -27.88 -22.21
C ILE A 428 -14.65 -27.37 -23.46
N THR A 429 -15.36 -26.59 -24.29
CA THR A 429 -14.86 -26.06 -25.56
C THR A 429 -14.79 -24.53 -25.62
N THR A 430 -14.98 -23.84 -24.49
CA THR A 430 -14.93 -22.38 -24.42
C THR A 430 -13.60 -21.85 -24.97
N THR A 431 -13.62 -20.95 -25.93
CA THR A 431 -12.38 -20.43 -26.54
C THR A 431 -11.92 -19.13 -25.87
N PHE A 432 -10.61 -18.97 -25.70
CA PHE A 432 -9.99 -17.74 -25.17
C PHE A 432 -9.12 -17.05 -26.22
N SER A 433 -9.28 -15.74 -26.39
CA SER A 433 -8.30 -14.90 -27.04
C SER A 433 -7.53 -14.12 -25.98
N VAL A 434 -6.25 -14.42 -25.82
CA VAL A 434 -5.34 -13.61 -24.98
C VAL A 434 -4.94 -12.38 -25.78
N VAL A 435 -5.26 -11.18 -25.32
CA VAL A 435 -4.90 -9.91 -26.00
C VAL A 435 -3.67 -9.31 -25.34
N MET A 436 -2.66 -8.99 -26.15
CA MET A 436 -1.35 -8.53 -25.68
C MET A 436 -0.88 -7.30 -26.46
N PRO A 437 -0.92 -6.09 -25.85
CA PRO A 437 -0.29 -4.91 -26.42
C PRO A 437 1.24 -4.96 -26.23
N VAL A 438 2.00 -4.70 -27.30
CA VAL A 438 3.47 -4.76 -27.28
C VAL A 438 4.06 -3.40 -27.65
N TYR A 439 4.91 -2.86 -26.78
CA TYR A 439 5.72 -1.68 -27.11
C TYR A 439 7.11 -1.76 -26.49
N ASN A 440 8.10 -2.08 -27.32
CA ASN A 440 9.53 -2.11 -26.98
C ASN A 440 9.93 -2.90 -25.70
N PRO A 441 9.35 -4.08 -25.41
CA PRO A 441 9.75 -4.83 -24.21
C PRO A 441 11.14 -5.45 -24.37
N PRO A 442 11.80 -5.82 -23.25
CA PRO A 442 12.93 -6.72 -23.28
C PRO A 442 12.56 -8.03 -23.99
N LEU A 443 13.37 -8.45 -24.98
CA LEU A 443 13.04 -9.59 -25.85
C LEU A 443 12.87 -10.90 -25.08
N ASP A 444 13.67 -11.12 -24.04
CA ASP A 444 13.58 -12.32 -23.21
C ASP A 444 12.27 -12.39 -22.41
N TYR A 445 11.75 -11.24 -21.97
CA TYR A 445 10.47 -11.19 -21.24
C TYR A 445 9.30 -11.40 -22.19
N LEU A 446 9.32 -10.76 -23.37
CA LEU A 446 8.32 -10.97 -24.41
C LEU A 446 8.25 -12.43 -24.85
N ARG A 447 9.41 -13.08 -25.05
CA ARG A 447 9.49 -14.49 -25.40
C ARG A 447 8.87 -15.36 -24.28
N GLN A 448 9.26 -15.14 -23.03
CA GLN A 448 8.71 -15.89 -21.89
C GLN A 448 7.20 -15.69 -21.72
N ALA A 449 6.69 -14.48 -21.94
CA ALA A 449 5.26 -14.17 -21.89
C ALA A 449 4.48 -15.01 -22.90
N ILE A 450 4.89 -15.00 -24.17
CA ILE A 450 4.26 -15.79 -25.24
C ILE A 450 4.39 -17.30 -24.97
N GLU A 451 5.57 -17.77 -24.57
CA GLU A 451 5.81 -19.18 -24.24
C GLU A 451 4.94 -19.65 -23.07
N SER A 452 4.62 -18.78 -22.10
CA SER A 452 3.72 -19.11 -20.99
C SER A 452 2.26 -19.36 -21.43
N VAL A 453 1.83 -18.70 -22.51
CA VAL A 453 0.54 -18.96 -23.16
C VAL A 453 0.62 -20.25 -23.98
N GLN A 454 1.73 -20.49 -24.67
CA GLN A 454 1.94 -21.74 -25.41
C GLN A 454 1.95 -22.97 -24.50
N ALA A 455 2.42 -22.82 -23.26
CA ALA A 455 2.50 -23.87 -22.25
C ALA A 455 1.17 -24.21 -21.56
N GLN A 456 0.06 -23.55 -21.92
CA GLN A 456 -1.24 -23.81 -21.30
C GLN A 456 -1.71 -25.26 -21.58
N VAL A 457 -2.16 -25.94 -20.52
CA VAL A 457 -2.75 -27.28 -20.60
C VAL A 457 -4.13 -27.27 -21.27
N TYR A 458 -4.82 -26.13 -21.20
CA TYR A 458 -6.07 -25.93 -21.92
C TYR A 458 -5.78 -25.72 -23.40
N PRO A 459 -6.41 -26.46 -24.33
CA PRO A 459 -6.02 -26.39 -25.74
C PRO A 459 -6.73 -25.29 -26.55
N HIS A 460 -7.87 -24.78 -26.07
CA HIS A 460 -8.74 -23.88 -26.85
C HIS A 460 -8.41 -22.40 -26.62
N TRP A 461 -7.25 -21.98 -27.11
CA TRP A 461 -6.81 -20.59 -27.04
C TRP A 461 -6.16 -20.10 -28.33
N GLU A 462 -6.14 -18.78 -28.45
CA GLU A 462 -5.30 -18.01 -29.37
C GLU A 462 -4.71 -16.81 -28.62
N ILE A 463 -3.59 -16.28 -29.11
CA ILE A 463 -3.02 -15.03 -28.62
C ILE A 463 -3.02 -14.00 -29.75
N CYS A 464 -3.56 -12.83 -29.47
CA CYS A 464 -3.72 -11.71 -30.38
C CYS A 464 -2.77 -10.61 -29.94
N ILE A 465 -1.72 -10.38 -30.70
CA ILE A 465 -0.63 -9.46 -30.34
C ILE A 465 -0.69 -8.23 -31.24
N ALA A 466 -0.72 -7.06 -30.63
CA ALA A 466 -0.62 -5.79 -31.33
C ALA A 466 0.71 -5.10 -31.00
N ASP A 467 1.64 -5.11 -31.96
CA ASP A 467 2.87 -4.31 -31.86
C ASP A 467 2.55 -2.84 -32.14
N ASP A 468 2.70 -2.00 -31.14
CA ASP A 468 2.35 -0.57 -31.16
C ASP A 468 3.49 0.29 -31.71
N ALA A 469 4.02 -0.12 -32.87
CA ALA A 469 5.15 0.51 -33.55
C ALA A 469 6.43 0.52 -32.68
N SER A 470 6.85 -0.65 -32.16
CA SER A 470 8.10 -0.77 -31.42
C SER A 470 9.30 -0.27 -32.23
N PRO A 471 10.15 0.64 -31.69
CA PRO A 471 11.32 1.15 -32.41
C PRO A 471 12.43 0.09 -32.57
N ASN A 472 12.51 -0.88 -31.66
CA ASN A 472 13.43 -1.99 -31.78
C ASN A 472 12.92 -3.01 -32.80
N ALA A 473 13.56 -3.06 -33.97
CA ALA A 473 13.21 -3.98 -35.06
C ALA A 473 13.23 -5.47 -34.63
N ALA A 474 14.04 -5.83 -33.64
CA ALA A 474 14.13 -7.21 -33.14
C ALA A 474 12.82 -7.69 -32.47
N VAL A 475 11.98 -6.78 -31.97
CA VAL A 475 10.65 -7.12 -31.43
C VAL A 475 9.77 -7.69 -32.55
N ARG A 476 9.72 -7.00 -33.69
CA ARG A 476 8.96 -7.45 -34.86
C ARG A 476 9.50 -8.75 -35.44
N GLU A 477 10.82 -8.91 -35.49
CA GLU A 477 11.46 -10.16 -35.93
C GLU A 477 11.05 -11.33 -35.03
N LEU A 478 11.16 -11.16 -33.71
CA LEU A 478 10.76 -12.17 -32.72
C LEU A 478 9.28 -12.57 -32.85
N LEU A 479 8.39 -11.58 -32.92
CA LEU A 479 6.95 -11.85 -33.05
C LEU A 479 6.66 -12.64 -34.35
N THR A 480 7.27 -12.23 -35.46
CA THR A 480 7.09 -12.90 -36.76
C THR A 480 7.63 -14.33 -36.73
N GLU A 481 8.77 -14.55 -36.07
CA GLU A 481 9.37 -15.87 -35.88
C GLU A 481 8.41 -16.80 -35.11
N LEU A 482 7.88 -16.33 -33.98
CA LEU A 482 6.98 -17.12 -33.13
C LEU A 482 5.65 -17.42 -33.84
N ALA A 483 5.06 -16.44 -34.53
CA ALA A 483 3.82 -16.64 -35.27
C ALA A 483 3.94 -17.61 -36.45
N ALA A 484 5.13 -17.74 -37.04
CA ALA A 484 5.38 -18.75 -38.05
C ALA A 484 5.44 -20.18 -37.46
N GLN A 485 5.73 -20.32 -36.16
CA GLN A 485 5.86 -21.61 -35.46
C GLN A 485 4.53 -22.11 -34.89
N ASP A 486 3.61 -21.21 -34.51
CA ASP A 486 2.31 -21.56 -33.94
C ASP A 486 1.19 -20.70 -34.56
N PRO A 487 0.27 -21.30 -35.34
CA PRO A 487 -0.79 -20.56 -36.04
C PRO A 487 -1.83 -19.92 -35.10
N ARG A 488 -1.81 -20.26 -33.79
CA ARG A 488 -2.66 -19.63 -32.78
C ARG A 488 -2.14 -18.25 -32.36
N ILE A 489 -0.93 -17.87 -32.78
CA ILE A 489 -0.35 -16.55 -32.54
C ILE A 489 -0.72 -15.64 -33.72
N LYS A 490 -1.62 -14.70 -33.47
CA LYS A 490 -2.09 -13.70 -34.44
C LYS A 490 -1.41 -12.37 -34.18
N LEU A 491 -0.97 -11.69 -35.24
CA LEU A 491 -0.22 -10.44 -35.15
C LEU A 491 -0.91 -9.31 -35.90
N VAL A 492 -0.85 -8.11 -35.34
CA VAL A 492 -1.08 -6.84 -36.05
C VAL A 492 0.05 -5.87 -35.73
N PHE A 493 0.60 -5.24 -36.77
CA PHE A 493 1.65 -4.23 -36.64
C PHE A 493 1.05 -2.86 -36.90
N ARG A 494 1.05 -1.99 -35.90
CA ARG A 494 0.54 -0.64 -36.02
C ARG A 494 1.58 0.27 -36.67
N GLU A 495 1.12 1.23 -37.47
CA GLU A 495 2.01 2.17 -38.17
C GLU A 495 2.54 3.28 -37.25
N LYS A 496 1.83 3.56 -36.15
CA LYS A 496 2.15 4.60 -35.17
C LYS A 496 1.83 4.10 -33.76
N ASN A 497 2.64 4.53 -32.81
CA ASN A 497 2.39 4.31 -31.39
C ASN A 497 1.09 5.04 -30.99
N GLY A 498 0.12 4.28 -30.47
CA GLY A 498 -1.17 4.77 -29.98
C GLY A 498 -1.39 4.52 -28.49
N HIS A 499 -0.36 4.09 -27.76
CA HIS A 499 -0.39 3.66 -26.37
C HIS A 499 -1.30 2.45 -26.11
N ILE A 500 -1.33 2.01 -24.84
CA ILE A 500 -1.90 0.73 -24.41
C ILE A 500 -3.36 0.54 -24.84
N SER A 501 -4.23 1.56 -24.73
CA SER A 501 -5.65 1.42 -25.09
C SER A 501 -5.85 1.14 -26.58
N ALA A 502 -5.15 1.89 -27.45
CA ALA A 502 -5.30 1.73 -28.89
C ALA A 502 -4.61 0.44 -29.38
N ALA A 503 -3.47 0.09 -28.80
CA ALA A 503 -2.78 -1.17 -29.08
C ALA A 503 -3.67 -2.37 -28.70
N THR A 504 -4.23 -2.37 -27.49
CA THR A 504 -5.09 -3.46 -27.01
C THR A 504 -6.37 -3.57 -27.84
N ASN A 505 -6.95 -2.46 -28.29
CA ASN A 505 -8.08 -2.50 -29.23
C ASN A 505 -7.71 -3.14 -30.58
N SER A 506 -6.51 -2.88 -31.14
CA SER A 506 -6.07 -3.57 -32.35
C SER A 506 -5.88 -5.07 -32.15
N ALA A 507 -5.42 -5.49 -30.97
CA ALA A 507 -5.38 -6.92 -30.61
C ALA A 507 -6.80 -7.51 -30.48
N LEU A 508 -7.75 -6.74 -29.93
CA LEU A 508 -9.15 -7.13 -29.79
C LEU A 508 -9.85 -7.29 -31.15
N GLU A 509 -9.52 -6.46 -32.15
CA GLU A 509 -10.10 -6.54 -33.51
C GLU A 509 -9.82 -7.85 -34.24
N ILE A 510 -8.70 -8.52 -33.94
CA ILE A 510 -8.32 -9.81 -34.54
C ILE A 510 -8.69 -11.03 -33.68
N ALA A 511 -9.25 -10.79 -32.49
CA ALA A 511 -9.67 -11.81 -31.54
C ALA A 511 -10.99 -12.47 -31.94
N THR A 512 -11.08 -13.79 -31.76
CA THR A 512 -12.24 -14.60 -32.17
C THR A 512 -12.80 -15.50 -31.06
N GLY A 513 -12.12 -15.60 -29.92
CA GLY A 513 -12.52 -16.42 -28.78
C GLY A 513 -13.80 -15.95 -28.10
N ASP A 514 -14.48 -16.85 -27.40
CA ASP A 514 -15.70 -16.55 -26.63
C ASP A 514 -15.43 -15.56 -25.49
N TYR A 515 -14.22 -15.66 -24.91
CA TYR A 515 -13.71 -14.75 -23.88
C TYR A 515 -12.38 -14.12 -24.28
N ILE A 516 -12.17 -12.90 -23.82
CA ILE A 516 -10.95 -12.11 -23.98
C ILE A 516 -10.21 -12.12 -22.64
N ALA A 517 -8.98 -12.62 -22.63
CA ALA A 517 -8.10 -12.60 -21.47
C ALA A 517 -7.03 -11.51 -21.67
N LEU A 518 -6.88 -10.61 -20.72
CA LEU A 518 -5.86 -9.56 -20.78
C LEU A 518 -4.50 -10.10 -20.32
N MET A 519 -3.40 -9.70 -20.96
CA MET A 519 -2.05 -10.06 -20.54
C MET A 519 -1.03 -9.03 -21.01
N ASP A 520 -0.18 -8.57 -20.10
CA ASP A 520 0.92 -7.66 -20.44
C ASP A 520 2.11 -8.42 -21.08
N ASN A 521 2.89 -7.71 -21.88
CA ASN A 521 3.94 -8.29 -22.73
C ASN A 521 5.19 -8.78 -22.00
N ASP A 522 5.25 -8.60 -20.68
CA ASP A 522 6.36 -8.97 -19.80
C ASP A 522 5.93 -9.90 -18.65
N ASP A 523 4.64 -10.20 -18.52
CA ASP A 523 4.06 -11.02 -17.46
C ASP A 523 3.92 -12.50 -17.84
N LEU A 524 3.59 -13.35 -16.87
CA LEU A 524 3.46 -14.80 -17.08
C LEU A 524 2.11 -15.35 -16.63
N LEU A 525 1.62 -16.35 -17.37
CA LEU A 525 0.53 -17.23 -16.94
C LEU A 525 1.07 -18.59 -16.48
N PRO A 526 0.63 -19.13 -15.33
CA PRO A 526 0.90 -20.52 -15.00
C PRO A 526 0.20 -21.46 -15.99
N PRO A 527 0.73 -22.68 -16.24
CA PRO A 527 0.25 -23.58 -17.29
C PRO A 527 -1.20 -24.05 -17.14
N HIS A 528 -1.81 -23.85 -15.97
CA HIS A 528 -3.21 -24.21 -15.69
C HIS A 528 -4.15 -22.99 -15.68
N ALA A 529 -3.69 -21.78 -16.01
CA ALA A 529 -4.48 -20.55 -15.91
C ALA A 529 -5.77 -20.62 -16.73
N LEU A 530 -5.66 -20.85 -18.05
CA LEU A 530 -6.83 -20.90 -18.94
C LEU A 530 -7.74 -22.09 -18.64
N ALA A 531 -7.19 -23.19 -18.10
CA ALA A 531 -7.97 -24.34 -17.67
C ALA A 531 -8.93 -24.02 -16.52
N TYR A 532 -8.46 -23.30 -15.49
CA TYR A 532 -9.32 -22.87 -14.39
C TYR A 532 -10.31 -21.80 -14.82
N MET A 533 -9.94 -20.91 -15.73
CA MET A 533 -10.88 -19.94 -16.32
C MET A 533 -11.97 -20.64 -17.14
N ALA A 534 -11.63 -21.69 -17.89
CA ALA A 534 -12.58 -22.51 -18.63
C ALA A 534 -13.56 -23.24 -17.69
N LEU A 535 -13.06 -23.81 -16.60
CA LEU A 535 -13.89 -24.45 -15.56
C LEU A 535 -14.85 -23.44 -14.92
N ALA A 536 -14.37 -22.23 -14.61
CA ALA A 536 -15.21 -21.17 -14.05
C ALA A 536 -16.30 -20.72 -15.04
N ALA A 537 -15.95 -20.49 -16.32
CA ALA A 537 -16.90 -20.15 -17.37
C ALA A 537 -17.94 -21.26 -17.61
N HIS A 538 -17.54 -22.52 -17.50
CA HIS A 538 -18.43 -23.67 -17.62
C HIS A 538 -19.40 -23.78 -16.42
N GLN A 539 -18.91 -23.56 -15.20
CA GLN A 539 -19.73 -23.58 -13.98
C GLN A 539 -20.66 -22.36 -13.88
N HIS A 540 -20.26 -21.24 -14.48
CA HIS A 540 -21.01 -19.99 -14.50
C HIS A 540 -21.20 -19.50 -15.95
N PRO A 541 -22.12 -20.10 -16.73
CA PRO A 541 -22.30 -19.75 -18.14
C PRO A 541 -22.77 -18.33 -18.42
N GLN A 542 -23.21 -17.59 -17.39
CA GLN A 542 -23.59 -16.18 -17.47
C GLN A 542 -22.47 -15.23 -17.08
N ALA A 543 -21.30 -15.74 -16.70
CA ALA A 543 -20.16 -14.91 -16.31
C ALA A 543 -19.83 -13.93 -17.45
N GLY A 544 -19.89 -12.64 -17.09
CA GLY A 544 -19.46 -11.55 -17.96
C GLY A 544 -18.00 -11.19 -17.76
N LEU A 545 -17.50 -11.48 -16.54
CA LEU A 545 -16.16 -11.19 -16.08
C LEU A 545 -15.72 -12.29 -15.10
N ILE A 546 -14.53 -12.82 -15.33
CA ILE A 546 -13.85 -13.77 -14.43
C ILE A 546 -12.48 -13.19 -14.09
N TYR A 547 -12.10 -13.22 -12.82
CA TYR A 547 -10.79 -12.76 -12.35
C TYR A 547 -10.18 -13.73 -11.36
N SER A 548 -8.87 -13.66 -11.14
CA SER A 548 -8.14 -14.56 -10.25
C SER A 548 -7.32 -13.84 -9.18
N ASP A 549 -6.74 -14.60 -8.26
CA ASP A 549 -5.62 -14.13 -7.44
C ASP A 549 -4.36 -13.94 -8.32
N GLU A 550 -3.40 -13.17 -7.81
CA GLU A 550 -2.14 -12.88 -8.51
C GLU A 550 -0.98 -12.83 -7.52
N ASP A 551 0.24 -12.92 -8.04
CA ASP A 551 1.46 -12.66 -7.29
C ASP A 551 2.47 -11.92 -8.16
N LYS A 552 3.67 -11.71 -7.63
CA LYS A 552 4.77 -11.06 -8.33
C LYS A 552 5.85 -12.05 -8.68
N VAL A 553 6.55 -11.82 -9.78
CA VAL A 553 7.68 -12.62 -10.23
C VAL A 553 8.91 -11.76 -10.48
N THR A 554 10.06 -12.17 -9.96
CA THR A 554 11.33 -11.44 -10.16
C THR A 554 11.95 -11.71 -11.54
N GLU A 555 13.04 -11.02 -11.86
CA GLU A 555 13.85 -11.28 -13.07
C GLU A 555 14.34 -12.74 -13.13
N ASP A 556 14.63 -13.36 -11.98
CA ASP A 556 15.03 -14.77 -11.84
C ASP A 556 13.84 -15.76 -11.82
N ASN A 557 12.63 -15.30 -12.16
CA ASN A 557 11.40 -16.08 -12.13
C ASN A 557 11.01 -16.64 -10.75
N VAL A 558 11.40 -15.95 -9.66
CA VAL A 558 11.03 -16.30 -8.29
C VAL A 558 9.70 -15.63 -7.93
N ARG A 559 8.70 -16.42 -7.51
CA ARG A 559 7.35 -15.95 -7.16
C ARG A 559 7.29 -15.43 -5.73
N GLN A 560 6.63 -14.30 -5.50
CA GLN A 560 6.51 -13.66 -4.18
C GLN A 560 5.29 -12.72 -4.07
N ALA A 561 5.00 -12.26 -2.85
CA ALA A 561 3.97 -11.25 -2.56
C ALA A 561 2.56 -11.57 -3.13
N PRO A 562 1.94 -12.71 -2.74
CA PRO A 562 0.62 -13.08 -3.23
C PRO A 562 -0.47 -12.12 -2.77
N TYR A 563 -1.35 -11.75 -3.70
CA TYR A 563 -2.61 -11.09 -3.42
C TYR A 563 -3.77 -12.08 -3.54
N PHE A 564 -4.14 -12.67 -2.39
CA PHE A 564 -5.31 -13.50 -2.23
C PHE A 564 -6.56 -12.62 -2.06
N LYS A 565 -7.32 -12.49 -3.15
CA LYS A 565 -8.47 -11.58 -3.23
C LYS A 565 -9.69 -12.24 -2.58
N CYS A 566 -10.62 -11.40 -2.13
CA CYS A 566 -11.96 -11.86 -1.76
C CYS A 566 -12.83 -11.98 -3.03
N GLN A 567 -14.05 -12.49 -2.85
CA GLN A 567 -15.07 -12.41 -3.91
C GLN A 567 -15.35 -10.94 -4.24
N PHE A 568 -16.00 -10.70 -5.39
CA PHE A 568 -16.13 -9.36 -5.94
C PHE A 568 -16.74 -8.40 -4.93
N ASN A 569 -15.98 -7.34 -4.63
CA ASN A 569 -16.33 -6.36 -3.62
C ASN A 569 -16.42 -4.99 -4.28
N TYR A 570 -17.63 -4.62 -4.70
CA TYR A 570 -17.88 -3.38 -5.45
C TYR A 570 -17.30 -2.13 -4.78
N GLU A 571 -17.50 -1.92 -3.47
CA GLU A 571 -16.96 -0.74 -2.80
C GLU A 571 -15.45 -0.78 -2.65
N LEU A 572 -14.86 -1.95 -2.40
CA LEU A 572 -13.41 -2.09 -2.48
C LEU A 572 -12.91 -1.77 -3.89
N PHE A 573 -13.64 -2.21 -4.91
CA PHE A 573 -13.33 -1.99 -6.31
C PHE A 573 -13.46 -0.53 -6.75
N LEU A 574 -14.28 0.29 -6.10
CA LEU A 574 -14.28 1.74 -6.30
C LEU A 574 -13.10 2.42 -5.60
N SER A 575 -12.58 1.84 -4.51
CA SER A 575 -11.42 2.35 -3.78
C SER A 575 -10.08 1.92 -4.37
N GLN A 576 -9.97 0.70 -4.91
CA GLN A 576 -8.77 0.18 -5.56
C GLN A 576 -9.12 -0.87 -6.63
N ASN A 577 -8.33 -0.94 -7.71
CA ASN A 577 -8.51 -1.96 -8.73
C ASN A 577 -8.11 -3.35 -8.19
N MET A 578 -9.10 -4.17 -7.83
CA MET A 578 -8.87 -5.54 -7.32
C MET A 578 -8.84 -6.61 -8.41
N ILE A 579 -9.26 -6.28 -9.63
CA ILE A 579 -9.21 -7.20 -10.78
C ILE A 579 -7.79 -7.19 -11.38
N SER A 580 -7.14 -6.03 -11.35
CA SER A 580 -5.77 -5.81 -11.84
C SER A 580 -5.65 -6.20 -13.32
N HIS A 581 -4.55 -6.86 -13.70
CA HIS A 581 -4.14 -7.11 -15.09
C HIS A 581 -4.78 -8.35 -15.72
N PHE A 582 -5.12 -9.40 -14.95
CA PHE A 582 -5.69 -10.65 -15.49
C PHE A 582 -7.21 -10.75 -15.40
N GLY A 583 -7.90 -9.85 -16.10
CA GLY A 583 -9.34 -9.94 -16.31
C GLY A 583 -9.69 -10.81 -17.53
N VAL A 584 -10.67 -11.69 -17.39
CA VAL A 584 -11.24 -12.51 -18.47
C VAL A 584 -12.67 -12.09 -18.72
N TYR A 585 -12.91 -11.44 -19.86
CA TYR A 585 -14.15 -10.77 -20.20
C TYR A 585 -14.88 -11.49 -21.31
N ARG A 586 -16.21 -11.59 -21.23
CA ARG A 586 -17.00 -12.14 -22.33
C ARG A 586 -16.89 -11.25 -23.56
N ARG A 587 -16.46 -11.80 -24.70
CA ARG A 587 -16.20 -11.01 -25.92
C ARG A 587 -17.43 -10.22 -26.37
N SER A 588 -18.62 -10.83 -26.35
CA SER A 588 -19.85 -10.16 -26.77
C SER A 588 -20.17 -8.92 -25.94
N VAL A 589 -19.77 -8.88 -24.67
CA VAL A 589 -19.93 -7.71 -23.81
C VAL A 589 -18.92 -6.63 -24.17
N LEU A 590 -17.66 -7.01 -24.45
CA LEU A 590 -16.64 -6.07 -24.91
C LEU A 590 -17.01 -5.41 -26.24
N GLU A 591 -17.60 -6.16 -27.16
CA GLU A 591 -18.13 -5.64 -28.44
C GLU A 591 -19.26 -4.64 -28.21
N GLU A 592 -20.18 -4.92 -27.28
CA GLU A 592 -21.29 -4.04 -26.95
C GLU A 592 -20.81 -2.70 -26.33
N ILE A 593 -19.79 -2.74 -25.47
CA ILE A 593 -19.25 -1.54 -24.80
C ILE A 593 -18.16 -0.81 -25.62
N GLY A 594 -17.75 -1.37 -26.76
CA GLY A 594 -16.77 -0.76 -27.66
C GLY A 594 -15.30 -0.87 -27.22
N GLY A 595 -14.92 -1.90 -26.45
CA GLY A 595 -13.53 -2.14 -26.06
C GLY A 595 -12.93 -1.09 -25.12
N PHE A 596 -11.63 -0.82 -25.23
CA PHE A 596 -10.88 0.14 -24.40
C PHE A 596 -11.09 1.58 -24.86
N ARG A 597 -11.16 2.53 -23.91
CA ARG A 597 -11.29 3.96 -24.21
C ARG A 597 -9.92 4.65 -24.17
N VAL A 598 -9.57 5.35 -25.25
CA VAL A 598 -8.38 6.21 -25.28
C VAL A 598 -8.57 7.38 -24.31
N GLY A 599 -7.50 7.77 -23.60
CA GLY A 599 -7.50 8.82 -22.57
C GLY A 599 -7.59 8.29 -21.14
N TYR A 600 -7.71 6.97 -20.97
CA TYR A 600 -7.74 6.27 -19.68
C TYR A 600 -6.45 5.48 -19.42
N GLU A 601 -5.38 5.75 -20.17
CA GLU A 601 -4.08 5.09 -20.00
C GLU A 601 -3.59 5.25 -18.53
N GLY A 602 -3.11 4.16 -17.94
CA GLY A 602 -2.79 4.04 -16.51
C GLY A 602 -3.95 3.59 -15.63
N ALA A 603 -5.18 3.57 -16.16
CA ALA A 603 -6.39 3.07 -15.50
C ALA A 603 -7.32 2.31 -16.47
N GLN A 604 -6.80 1.90 -17.63
CA GLN A 604 -7.60 1.38 -18.75
C GLN A 604 -8.34 0.08 -18.39
N ASP A 605 -7.71 -0.79 -17.60
CA ASP A 605 -8.31 -2.06 -17.17
C ASP A 605 -9.43 -1.81 -16.14
N TRP A 606 -9.22 -0.81 -15.27
CA TRP A 606 -10.23 -0.40 -14.29
C TRP A 606 -11.45 0.21 -14.99
N ASP A 607 -11.24 1.08 -16.00
CA ASP A 607 -12.32 1.62 -16.82
C ASP A 607 -13.12 0.54 -17.55
N LEU A 608 -12.41 -0.40 -18.19
CA LEU A 608 -13.04 -1.50 -18.92
C LEU A 608 -13.89 -2.35 -17.99
N ALA A 609 -13.32 -2.77 -16.86
CA ALA A 609 -14.02 -3.58 -15.88
C ALA A 609 -15.27 -2.89 -15.35
N LEU A 610 -15.21 -1.59 -15.01
CA LEU A 610 -16.39 -0.83 -14.56
C LEU A 610 -17.51 -0.86 -15.60
N ARG A 611 -17.20 -0.63 -16.88
CA ARG A 611 -18.19 -0.68 -17.97
C ARG A 611 -18.75 -2.08 -18.21
N VAL A 612 -17.96 -3.13 -18.02
CA VAL A 612 -18.47 -4.51 -18.05
C VAL A 612 -19.40 -4.77 -16.88
N ILE A 613 -19.03 -4.36 -15.66
CA ILE A 613 -19.83 -4.52 -14.44
C ILE A 613 -21.19 -3.82 -14.58
N GLU A 614 -21.22 -2.62 -15.18
CA GLU A 614 -22.45 -1.90 -15.50
C GLU A 614 -23.42 -2.71 -16.39
N LYS A 615 -22.88 -3.54 -17.29
CA LYS A 615 -23.67 -4.35 -18.23
C LYS A 615 -24.12 -5.67 -17.66
N VAL A 616 -23.25 -6.35 -16.93
CA VAL A 616 -23.47 -7.74 -16.52
C VAL A 616 -23.99 -7.87 -15.10
N GLY A 617 -23.86 -6.82 -14.28
CA GLY A 617 -24.24 -6.86 -12.87
C GLY A 617 -23.24 -7.61 -11.98
N PRO A 618 -23.16 -7.27 -10.69
CA PRO A 618 -22.19 -7.84 -9.75
C PRO A 618 -22.32 -9.37 -9.56
N GLU A 619 -23.51 -9.92 -9.76
CA GLU A 619 -23.82 -11.35 -9.64
C GLU A 619 -23.20 -12.22 -10.76
N ASN A 620 -22.82 -11.61 -11.87
CA ASN A 620 -22.20 -12.29 -13.01
C ASN A 620 -20.68 -12.09 -13.09
N ILE A 621 -20.07 -11.72 -11.96
CA ILE A 621 -18.62 -11.59 -11.78
C ILE A 621 -18.12 -12.77 -10.95
N VAL A 622 -17.17 -13.51 -11.48
CA VAL A 622 -16.67 -14.75 -10.86
C VAL A 622 -15.22 -14.58 -10.43
N HIS A 623 -14.95 -14.88 -9.16
CA HIS A 623 -13.59 -14.98 -8.63
C HIS A 623 -13.10 -16.43 -8.66
N VAL A 624 -11.91 -16.65 -9.20
CA VAL A 624 -11.18 -17.91 -9.10
C VAL A 624 -10.07 -17.73 -8.05
N PRO A 625 -10.20 -18.29 -6.83
CA PRO A 625 -9.24 -18.09 -5.73
C PRO A 625 -7.96 -18.92 -5.92
N ARG A 626 -7.27 -18.70 -7.04
CA ARG A 626 -6.01 -19.31 -7.44
C ARG A 626 -5.12 -18.24 -8.04
N VAL A 627 -3.81 -18.38 -7.85
CA VAL A 627 -2.83 -17.44 -8.38
C VAL A 627 -2.60 -17.77 -9.85
N LEU A 628 -3.33 -17.11 -10.76
CA LEU A 628 -3.33 -17.41 -12.19
C LEU A 628 -2.64 -16.34 -13.04
N TYR A 629 -1.95 -15.39 -12.39
CA TYR A 629 -1.19 -14.34 -13.04
C TYR A 629 0.05 -14.01 -12.21
N HIS A 630 1.20 -13.85 -12.88
CA HIS A 630 2.46 -13.50 -12.25
C HIS A 630 2.96 -12.17 -12.84
N TRP A 631 2.83 -11.10 -12.05
CA TRP A 631 3.26 -9.76 -12.43
C TRP A 631 4.77 -9.62 -12.27
N ARG A 632 5.49 -9.43 -13.37
CA ARG A 632 6.94 -9.24 -13.38
C ARG A 632 7.33 -7.90 -12.78
N ILE A 633 8.31 -7.94 -11.88
CA ILE A 633 8.91 -6.74 -11.27
C ILE A 633 10.37 -6.60 -11.66
N PHE A 634 10.74 -5.49 -12.32
CA PHE A 634 12.12 -5.17 -12.71
C PHE A 634 12.36 -3.64 -12.79
N PRO A 635 13.61 -3.17 -12.70
CA PRO A 635 13.94 -1.74 -12.81
C PRO A 635 13.51 -1.16 -14.17
N GLY A 636 12.64 -0.15 -14.16
CA GLY A 636 12.06 0.45 -15.37
C GLY A 636 10.66 -0.02 -15.71
N SER A 637 10.13 -1.06 -15.03
CA SER A 637 8.68 -1.29 -14.96
C SER A 637 8.02 -0.11 -14.24
N THR A 638 6.79 0.22 -14.65
CA THR A 638 5.93 1.41 -14.44
C THR A 638 5.76 1.92 -12.98
N ALA A 639 6.54 1.42 -12.03
CA ALA A 639 6.49 1.75 -10.60
C ALA A 639 7.39 2.94 -10.18
N LEU A 640 8.26 3.48 -11.06
CA LEU A 640 9.31 4.43 -10.65
C LEU A 640 9.36 5.78 -11.36
N ALA A 641 8.62 6.01 -12.45
CA ALA A 641 8.59 7.33 -13.08
C ALA A 641 7.58 8.27 -12.38
N LEU A 642 8.05 9.38 -11.80
CA LEU A 642 7.19 10.39 -11.18
C LEU A 642 6.17 10.99 -12.16
N GLU A 643 6.53 11.12 -13.44
CA GLU A 643 5.63 11.64 -14.49
C GLU A 643 4.46 10.69 -14.79
N GLU A 644 4.65 9.37 -14.60
CA GLU A 644 3.60 8.38 -14.83
C GLU A 644 2.56 8.34 -13.70
N LYS A 645 2.95 8.78 -12.50
CA LYS A 645 2.06 8.77 -11.31
C LYS A 645 0.94 9.79 -11.39
N ASP A 646 1.19 10.96 -11.98
CA ASP A 646 0.20 12.06 -12.02
C ASP A 646 -0.91 11.83 -13.05
N TYR A 647 -0.58 11.34 -14.27
CA TYR A 647 -1.62 11.06 -15.25
C TYR A 647 -2.41 9.80 -14.90
N ALA A 648 -1.76 8.75 -14.36
CA ALA A 648 -2.43 7.52 -13.98
C ALA A 648 -3.45 7.78 -12.86
N LEU A 649 -3.10 8.58 -11.84
CA LEU A 649 -4.04 8.98 -10.80
C LEU A 649 -5.24 9.75 -11.36
N LYS A 650 -4.99 10.67 -12.30
CA LYS A 650 -6.07 11.41 -12.97
C LYS A 650 -6.99 10.47 -13.75
N ALA A 651 -6.43 9.51 -14.49
CA ALA A 651 -7.19 8.50 -15.22
C ALA A 651 -8.00 7.61 -14.26
N GLN A 652 -7.45 7.21 -13.11
CA GLN A 652 -8.16 6.44 -12.09
C GLN A 652 -9.37 7.20 -11.54
N ILE A 653 -9.18 8.48 -11.14
CA ILE A 653 -10.28 9.33 -10.67
C ILE A 653 -11.35 9.48 -11.75
N GLU A 654 -10.95 9.71 -13.00
CA GLU A 654 -11.86 9.85 -14.13
C GLU A 654 -12.62 8.54 -14.42
N SER A 655 -11.99 7.36 -14.32
CA SER A 655 -12.65 6.06 -14.48
C SER A 655 -13.81 5.90 -13.50
N ILE A 656 -13.54 6.14 -12.21
CA ILE A 656 -14.57 6.03 -11.17
C ILE A 656 -15.64 7.11 -11.32
N THR A 657 -15.24 8.36 -11.58
CA THR A 657 -16.18 9.47 -11.74
C THR A 657 -17.11 9.23 -12.92
N SER A 658 -16.58 8.81 -14.06
CA SER A 658 -17.34 8.50 -15.26
C SER A 658 -18.28 7.31 -15.05
N HIS A 659 -17.84 6.28 -14.31
CA HIS A 659 -18.71 5.17 -13.88
C HIS A 659 -19.88 5.65 -13.03
N LEU A 660 -19.61 6.42 -11.98
CA LEU A 660 -20.62 6.95 -11.07
C LEU A 660 -21.65 7.82 -11.80
N GLN A 661 -21.21 8.61 -12.79
CA GLN A 661 -22.11 9.38 -13.66
C GLN A 661 -23.03 8.47 -14.48
N ARG A 662 -22.49 7.41 -15.10
CA ARG A 662 -23.29 6.47 -15.93
C ARG A 662 -24.33 5.71 -15.13
N ILE A 663 -24.05 5.38 -13.87
CA ILE A 663 -25.01 4.70 -12.98
C ILE A 663 -25.94 5.67 -12.22
N GLY A 664 -25.99 6.96 -12.61
CA GLY A 664 -26.94 7.93 -12.06
C GLY A 664 -26.54 8.54 -10.72
N LYS A 665 -25.25 8.56 -10.39
CA LYS A 665 -24.69 9.20 -9.17
C LYS A 665 -23.71 10.35 -9.49
N PRO A 666 -24.08 11.32 -10.36
CA PRO A 666 -23.16 12.33 -10.89
C PRO A 666 -22.58 13.29 -9.84
N ASP A 667 -23.26 13.45 -8.70
CA ASP A 667 -22.81 14.34 -7.61
C ASP A 667 -21.88 13.65 -6.61
N THR A 668 -21.49 12.39 -6.85
CA THR A 668 -20.53 11.70 -5.99
C THR A 668 -19.13 12.22 -6.28
N GLN A 669 -18.42 12.59 -5.22
CA GLN A 669 -17.03 13.07 -5.30
C GLN A 669 -16.06 11.90 -5.16
N VAL A 670 -15.03 11.91 -6.01
CA VAL A 670 -13.93 10.94 -6.00
C VAL A 670 -12.63 11.71 -5.83
N TYR A 671 -11.81 11.32 -4.87
CA TYR A 671 -10.53 11.96 -4.62
C TYR A 671 -9.52 10.97 -4.05
N PRO A 672 -8.20 11.24 -4.15
CA PRO A 672 -7.18 10.41 -3.55
C PRO A 672 -7.39 10.30 -2.04
N ALA A 673 -7.25 9.09 -1.49
CA ALA A 673 -7.28 8.87 -0.05
C ALA A 673 -6.06 9.55 0.60
N PRO A 674 -6.24 10.38 1.65
CA PRO A 674 -5.14 11.11 2.27
C PRO A 674 -4.03 10.18 2.79
N GLY A 675 -2.80 10.39 2.30
CA GLY A 675 -1.62 9.67 2.78
C GLY A 675 -1.47 8.22 2.31
N ILE A 676 -2.29 7.76 1.35
CA ILE A 676 -2.26 6.37 0.87
C ILE A 676 -2.16 6.35 -0.67
N PRO A 677 -0.97 6.09 -1.23
CA PRO A 677 -0.78 6.04 -2.68
C PRO A 677 -1.69 5.01 -3.36
N GLY A 678 -2.35 5.40 -4.45
CA GLY A 678 -3.17 4.50 -5.29
C GLY A 678 -4.57 4.16 -4.75
N LEU A 679 -4.94 4.64 -3.56
CA LEU A 679 -6.27 4.40 -2.98
C LEU A 679 -7.19 5.61 -3.20
N LEU A 680 -8.45 5.36 -3.56
CA LEU A 680 -9.46 6.38 -3.77
C LEU A 680 -10.50 6.40 -2.64
N ARG A 681 -10.94 7.62 -2.29
CA ARG A 681 -12.05 7.90 -1.38
C ARG A 681 -13.27 8.35 -2.16
N ILE A 682 -14.41 7.77 -1.82
CA ILE A 682 -15.73 8.07 -2.40
C ILE A 682 -16.55 8.84 -1.37
N LYS A 683 -17.16 9.96 -1.77
CA LYS A 683 -18.09 10.73 -0.93
C LYS A 683 -19.37 11.00 -1.70
N HIS A 684 -20.42 10.26 -1.36
CA HIS A 684 -21.74 10.45 -1.96
C HIS A 684 -22.40 11.74 -1.48
N ARG A 685 -23.25 12.32 -2.33
CA ARG A 685 -24.09 13.45 -1.97
C ARG A 685 -25.13 13.04 -0.93
N LEU A 686 -25.33 13.87 0.09
CA LEU A 686 -26.38 13.69 1.09
C LEU A 686 -27.77 14.03 0.51
N PRO A 687 -28.84 13.40 1.01
CA PRO A 687 -30.21 13.77 0.66
C PRO A 687 -30.53 15.22 1.03
N ASP A 688 -31.45 15.83 0.28
CA ASP A 688 -32.03 17.14 0.59
C ASP A 688 -33.57 17.02 0.54
N PRO A 689 -34.29 17.23 1.66
CA PRO A 689 -33.81 17.67 2.97
C PRO A 689 -32.98 16.60 3.71
N LEU A 690 -32.14 17.06 4.63
CA LEU A 690 -31.35 16.20 5.52
C LEU A 690 -32.26 15.37 6.45
N PRO A 691 -32.18 14.02 6.44
CA PRO A 691 -33.03 13.17 7.27
C PRO A 691 -32.66 13.22 8.76
N LEU A 692 -33.62 12.93 9.64
CA LEU A 692 -33.35 12.84 11.07
C LEU A 692 -32.59 11.54 11.39
N VAL A 693 -31.46 11.66 12.09
CA VAL A 693 -30.66 10.52 12.58
C VAL A 693 -30.87 10.33 14.09
N SER A 694 -31.19 9.12 14.53
CA SER A 694 -31.33 8.79 15.96
C SER A 694 -30.19 7.92 16.45
N ILE A 695 -29.44 8.39 17.44
CA ILE A 695 -28.33 7.68 18.07
C ILE A 695 -28.83 6.98 19.33
N VAL A 696 -28.75 5.65 19.39
CA VAL A 696 -29.20 4.84 20.53
C VAL A 696 -27.99 4.38 21.33
N ILE A 697 -27.96 4.71 22.62
CA ILE A 697 -26.84 4.45 23.53
C ILE A 697 -27.33 3.73 24.78
N PRO A 698 -27.19 2.39 24.86
CA PRO A 698 -27.40 1.65 26.11
C PRO A 698 -26.29 1.95 27.12
N THR A 699 -26.66 2.11 28.39
CA THR A 699 -25.69 2.41 29.44
C THR A 699 -26.11 1.87 30.81
N ARG A 700 -25.15 1.76 31.72
CA ARG A 700 -25.35 1.47 33.14
C ARG A 700 -24.15 1.94 33.94
N ASP A 701 -24.39 2.81 34.93
CA ASP A 701 -23.36 3.41 35.79
C ASP A 701 -22.21 4.03 34.96
N ARG A 702 -20.98 4.11 35.51
CA ARG A 702 -19.75 4.52 34.80
C ARG A 702 -19.89 5.84 34.06
N VAL A 703 -20.29 6.87 34.79
CA VAL A 703 -20.54 8.24 34.27
C VAL A 703 -19.40 8.79 33.43
N GLU A 704 -18.15 8.42 33.74
CA GLU A 704 -16.97 8.87 32.99
C GLU A 704 -16.98 8.43 31.53
N LEU A 705 -17.48 7.22 31.23
CA LEU A 705 -17.59 6.73 29.85
C LEU A 705 -18.77 7.38 29.15
N LEU A 706 -19.95 7.35 29.80
CA LEU A 706 -21.17 7.90 29.23
C LEU A 706 -21.04 9.39 28.92
N SER A 707 -20.47 10.16 29.84
CA SER A 707 -20.30 11.61 29.66
C SER A 707 -19.30 11.95 28.57
N MET A 708 -18.19 11.23 28.46
CA MET A 708 -17.26 11.35 27.33
C MET A 708 -18.00 11.11 26.00
N CYS A 709 -18.77 10.02 25.93
CA CYS A 709 -19.50 9.66 24.71
C CYS A 709 -20.52 10.72 24.32
N VAL A 710 -21.49 11.01 25.19
CA VAL A 710 -22.59 11.95 24.91
C VAL A 710 -22.07 13.37 24.71
N ASN A 711 -21.16 13.86 25.53
CA ASN A 711 -20.62 15.22 25.36
C ASN A 711 -19.84 15.33 24.05
N SER A 712 -19.02 14.33 23.68
CA SER A 712 -18.29 14.38 22.41
C SER A 712 -19.21 14.42 21.19
N ILE A 713 -20.38 13.76 21.25
CA ILE A 713 -21.41 13.86 20.21
C ILE A 713 -21.99 15.28 20.18
N LEU A 714 -22.46 15.79 21.32
CA LEU A 714 -23.13 17.09 21.41
C LEU A 714 -22.22 18.27 21.02
N GLU A 715 -20.93 18.17 21.33
CA GLU A 715 -19.93 19.23 21.12
C GLU A 715 -19.31 19.20 19.72
N LYS A 716 -19.07 18.02 19.14
CA LYS A 716 -18.28 17.89 17.89
C LYS A 716 -19.11 17.64 16.64
N THR A 717 -20.31 17.09 16.76
CA THR A 717 -21.11 16.69 15.58
C THR A 717 -21.61 17.92 14.81
N ALA A 718 -21.19 18.06 13.55
CA ALA A 718 -21.59 19.17 12.68
C ALA A 718 -22.98 18.97 12.05
N TYR A 719 -23.38 17.72 11.83
CA TYR A 719 -24.69 17.39 11.29
C TYR A 719 -25.81 17.97 12.18
N PRO A 720 -26.78 18.72 11.63
CA PRO A 720 -27.73 19.45 12.45
C PRO A 720 -28.95 18.64 12.88
N ASN A 721 -29.34 17.59 12.13
CA ASN A 721 -30.63 16.93 12.29
C ASN A 721 -30.48 15.55 12.99
N TYR A 722 -30.12 15.56 14.27
CA TYR A 722 -30.00 14.32 15.05
C TYR A 722 -30.63 14.41 16.44
N GLN A 723 -30.95 13.23 16.99
CA GLN A 723 -31.35 13.04 18.38
C GLN A 723 -30.51 11.92 19.03
N ILE A 724 -30.38 11.96 20.36
CA ILE A 724 -29.73 10.94 21.17
C ILE A 724 -30.78 10.29 22.07
N VAL A 725 -30.84 8.97 22.07
CA VAL A 725 -31.71 8.16 22.92
C VAL A 725 -30.82 7.31 23.83
N VAL A 726 -30.70 7.73 25.09
CA VAL A 726 -29.92 7.01 26.11
C VAL A 726 -30.84 6.01 26.82
N VAL A 727 -30.46 4.74 26.80
CA VAL A 727 -31.21 3.66 27.48
C VAL A 727 -30.46 3.26 28.76
N ASP A 728 -30.91 3.77 29.89
CA ASP A 728 -30.38 3.47 31.21
C ASP A 728 -30.85 2.09 31.70
N ASN A 729 -29.94 1.12 31.77
CA ASN A 729 -30.21 -0.23 32.26
C ASN A 729 -30.14 -0.31 33.79
N GLY A 730 -30.88 0.58 34.46
CA GLY A 730 -31.02 0.60 35.92
C GLY A 730 -29.75 1.04 36.64
N SER A 731 -29.17 2.17 36.24
CA SER A 731 -28.06 2.80 36.97
C SER A 731 -28.44 3.05 38.43
N THR A 732 -27.44 2.89 39.29
CA THR A 732 -27.54 3.06 40.75
C THR A 732 -26.48 4.03 41.29
N ASP A 733 -25.41 4.28 40.54
CA ASP A 733 -24.43 5.30 40.88
C ASP A 733 -25.04 6.71 40.86
N GLU A 734 -24.92 7.43 41.98
CA GLU A 734 -25.48 8.77 42.15
C GLU A 734 -24.95 9.76 41.09
N LYS A 735 -23.67 9.62 40.70
CA LYS A 735 -23.08 10.50 39.68
C LYS A 735 -23.65 10.23 38.30
N ALA A 736 -23.84 8.95 37.95
CA ALA A 736 -24.48 8.57 36.69
C ALA A 736 -25.93 9.08 36.63
N LEU A 737 -26.71 8.92 37.69
CA LEU A 737 -28.08 9.43 37.76
C LEU A 737 -28.14 10.96 37.63
N ALA A 738 -27.29 11.67 38.36
CA ALA A 738 -27.22 13.14 38.27
C ALA A 738 -26.83 13.61 36.85
N TYR A 739 -25.93 12.89 36.17
CA TYR A 739 -25.57 13.20 34.79
C TYR A 739 -26.71 12.94 33.82
N LEU A 740 -27.41 11.80 33.94
CA LEU A 740 -28.61 11.47 33.13
C LEU A 740 -29.68 12.56 33.26
N ASP A 741 -29.96 13.02 34.50
CA ASP A 741 -30.89 14.13 34.76
C ASP A 741 -30.41 15.46 34.14
N SER A 742 -29.10 15.66 34.03
CA SER A 742 -28.52 16.87 33.44
C SER A 742 -28.67 16.90 31.93
N ILE A 743 -28.36 15.79 31.24
CA ILE A 743 -28.42 15.70 29.78
C ILE A 743 -29.85 15.62 29.26
N ALA A 744 -30.79 15.09 30.06
CA ALA A 744 -32.21 15.06 29.71
C ALA A 744 -32.84 16.46 29.52
N LYS A 745 -32.12 17.54 29.87
CA LYS A 745 -32.53 18.93 29.64
C LYS A 745 -32.18 19.45 28.24
N ASP A 746 -31.26 18.78 27.53
CA ASP A 746 -30.97 19.12 26.13
C ASP A 746 -32.09 18.57 25.25
N GLU A 747 -32.69 19.41 24.41
CA GLU A 747 -33.83 19.06 23.56
C GLU A 747 -33.53 17.92 22.58
N ARG A 748 -32.25 17.68 22.28
CA ARG A 748 -31.80 16.59 21.41
C ARG A 748 -31.70 15.26 22.14
N VAL A 749 -31.75 15.23 23.48
CA VAL A 749 -31.48 14.03 24.29
C VAL A 749 -32.75 13.52 24.96
N LYS A 750 -33.03 12.23 24.76
CA LYS A 750 -34.11 11.49 25.44
C LYS A 750 -33.50 10.38 26.28
N VAL A 751 -33.79 10.37 27.58
CA VAL A 751 -33.35 9.32 28.51
C VAL A 751 -34.51 8.38 28.82
N ILE A 752 -34.29 7.07 28.69
CA ILE A 752 -35.28 6.03 28.99
C ILE A 752 -34.69 5.08 30.02
N ARG A 753 -35.46 4.79 31.07
CA ARG A 753 -35.07 3.82 32.09
C ARG A 753 -35.60 2.43 31.76
N ALA A 754 -34.74 1.42 31.87
CA ALA A 754 -35.01 0.02 31.56
C ALA A 754 -34.44 -0.90 32.65
N ASP A 755 -35.20 -1.10 33.73
CA ASP A 755 -34.82 -1.96 34.86
C ASP A 755 -35.02 -3.46 34.55
N ILE A 756 -34.30 -3.97 33.53
CA ILE A 756 -34.31 -5.37 33.09
C ILE A 756 -32.94 -6.04 33.30
N PRO A 757 -32.84 -7.39 33.36
CA PRO A 757 -31.55 -8.07 33.33
C PRO A 757 -30.75 -7.69 32.08
N PHE A 758 -29.43 -7.53 32.21
CA PHE A 758 -28.59 -7.08 31.11
C PHE A 758 -28.74 -7.98 29.88
N ASN A 759 -29.16 -7.35 28.79
CA ASN A 759 -29.29 -7.93 27.46
C ASN A 759 -29.07 -6.80 26.45
N TYR A 760 -27.90 -6.79 25.81
CA TYR A 760 -27.52 -5.71 24.90
C TYR A 760 -28.51 -5.58 23.73
N SER A 761 -28.95 -6.72 23.18
CA SER A 761 -29.93 -6.78 22.10
C SER A 761 -31.27 -6.18 22.52
N ALA A 762 -31.79 -6.57 23.68
CA ALA A 762 -33.09 -6.06 24.18
C ALA A 762 -33.04 -4.55 24.49
N LEU A 763 -31.94 -4.05 25.05
CA LEU A 763 -31.76 -2.63 25.33
C LEU A 763 -31.73 -1.79 24.06
N ASN A 764 -31.04 -2.26 23.01
CA ASN A 764 -31.04 -1.61 21.71
C ASN A 764 -32.42 -1.65 21.05
N ASN A 765 -33.11 -2.80 21.05
CA ASN A 765 -34.47 -2.92 20.52
C ASN A 765 -35.43 -1.92 21.21
N LEU A 766 -35.35 -1.82 22.55
CA LEU A 766 -36.15 -0.88 23.33
C LEU A 766 -35.83 0.58 22.98
N GLY A 767 -34.54 0.91 22.85
CA GLY A 767 -34.09 2.25 22.45
C GLY A 767 -34.57 2.63 21.05
N VAL A 768 -34.45 1.72 20.07
CA VAL A 768 -34.91 1.92 18.69
C VAL A 768 -36.42 2.12 18.63
N ALA A 769 -37.21 1.45 19.47
CA ALA A 769 -38.65 1.67 19.55
C ALA A 769 -39.03 3.10 20.01
N GLN A 770 -38.08 3.85 20.56
CA GLN A 770 -38.27 5.18 21.14
C GLN A 770 -37.64 6.31 20.32
N THR A 771 -37.14 6.00 19.12
CA THR A 771 -36.55 6.97 18.17
C THR A 771 -37.57 7.51 17.18
N ASP A 772 -37.32 8.68 16.60
CA ASP A 772 -38.14 9.29 15.56
C ASP A 772 -37.42 9.39 14.20
N GLY A 773 -36.10 9.15 14.19
CA GLY A 773 -35.25 9.24 13.00
C GLY A 773 -35.53 8.17 11.94
N GLU A 774 -35.31 8.56 10.68
CA GLU A 774 -35.33 7.66 9.53
C GLU A 774 -34.11 6.73 9.53
N TYR A 775 -32.99 7.22 10.06
CA TYR A 775 -31.75 6.46 10.24
C TYR A 775 -31.44 6.30 11.72
N LEU A 776 -30.87 5.15 12.05
CA LEU A 776 -30.46 4.77 13.39
C LEU A 776 -28.94 4.67 13.42
N VAL A 777 -28.33 5.11 14.51
CA VAL A 777 -26.96 4.76 14.89
C VAL A 777 -27.03 3.97 16.20
N LEU A 778 -26.59 2.73 16.18
CA LEU A 778 -26.40 1.92 17.38
C LEU A 778 -24.98 2.16 17.88
N MET A 779 -24.83 2.57 19.13
CA MET A 779 -23.55 3.02 19.66
C MET A 779 -23.34 2.58 21.11
N ASN A 780 -22.13 2.10 21.42
CA ASN A 780 -21.75 1.83 22.79
C ASN A 780 -21.46 3.14 23.56
N ASN A 781 -21.66 3.13 24.87
CA ASN A 781 -21.49 4.31 25.73
C ASN A 781 -20.03 4.70 26.00
N ASP A 782 -19.05 4.03 25.40
CA ASP A 782 -17.61 4.22 25.56
C ASP A 782 -16.89 4.57 24.23
N ILE A 783 -17.65 5.07 23.26
CA ILE A 783 -17.13 5.66 22.02
C ILE A 783 -16.87 7.15 22.21
N GLU A 784 -15.66 7.59 21.84
CA GLU A 784 -15.28 8.99 21.81
C GLU A 784 -15.22 9.50 20.35
N ILE A 785 -16.07 10.47 20.03
CA ILE A 785 -16.09 11.11 18.71
C ILE A 785 -14.85 12.01 18.57
N THR A 786 -14.10 11.86 17.48
CA THR A 786 -12.88 12.64 17.20
C THR A 786 -12.97 13.51 15.94
N GLN A 787 -14.07 13.39 15.17
CA GLN A 787 -14.28 14.08 13.90
C GLN A 787 -15.64 14.76 13.89
N THR A 788 -15.78 15.85 13.13
CA THR A 788 -17.00 16.67 13.13
C THR A 788 -18.04 16.22 12.10
N ASP A 789 -17.59 15.75 10.93
CA ASP A 789 -18.42 15.36 9.77
C ASP A 789 -18.80 13.87 9.76
N TRP A 790 -18.72 13.21 10.91
CA TRP A 790 -18.81 11.75 10.99
C TRP A 790 -20.20 11.19 10.65
N LEU A 791 -21.28 11.90 11.00
CA LEU A 791 -22.64 11.49 10.66
C LEU A 791 -22.86 11.61 9.15
N GLU A 792 -22.34 12.67 8.52
CA GLU A 792 -22.36 12.88 7.09
C GLU A 792 -21.65 11.73 6.37
N GLU A 793 -20.47 11.34 6.83
CA GLU A 793 -19.69 10.23 6.25
C GLU A 793 -20.44 8.90 6.31
N MET A 794 -21.09 8.58 7.43
CA MET A 794 -21.86 7.34 7.55
C MET A 794 -23.18 7.41 6.75
N LEU A 795 -23.88 8.54 6.82
CA LEU A 795 -25.19 8.73 6.20
C LEU A 795 -25.11 8.72 4.67
N ALA A 796 -24.05 9.28 4.09
CA ALA A 796 -23.82 9.28 2.64
C ALA A 796 -23.87 7.86 2.04
N PHE A 797 -23.41 6.85 2.79
CA PHE A 797 -23.52 5.43 2.41
C PHE A 797 -24.82 4.79 2.86
N ALA A 798 -25.31 5.06 4.07
CA ALA A 798 -26.55 4.46 4.57
C ALA A 798 -27.78 4.84 3.73
N CYS A 799 -27.72 5.99 3.03
CA CYS A 799 -28.77 6.41 2.10
C CYS A 799 -28.80 5.61 0.79
N GLN A 800 -27.73 4.89 0.46
CA GLN A 800 -27.67 4.09 -0.77
C GLN A 800 -28.65 2.90 -0.65
N PRO A 801 -29.49 2.64 -1.67
CA PRO A 801 -30.61 1.70 -1.55
C PRO A 801 -30.20 0.24 -1.32
N ASP A 802 -28.97 -0.10 -1.69
CA ASP A 802 -28.37 -1.43 -1.62
C ASP A 802 -27.43 -1.63 -0.42
N ILE A 803 -27.29 -0.61 0.44
CA ILE A 803 -26.52 -0.66 1.69
C ILE A 803 -27.47 -0.85 2.87
N GLY A 804 -27.18 -1.85 3.69
CA GLY A 804 -27.94 -2.18 4.90
C GLY A 804 -27.33 -1.56 6.15
N CYS A 805 -26.10 -1.96 6.48
CA CYS A 805 -25.36 -1.47 7.64
C CYS A 805 -24.10 -0.71 7.22
N VAL A 806 -23.78 0.37 7.91
CA VAL A 806 -22.51 1.11 7.77
C VAL A 806 -21.78 1.12 9.11
N GLY A 807 -20.60 0.51 9.16
CA GLY A 807 -19.75 0.45 10.35
C GLY A 807 -18.60 1.45 10.29
N ALA A 808 -18.26 2.04 11.44
CA ALA A 808 -17.15 2.96 11.60
C ALA A 808 -15.80 2.23 11.79
N GLN A 809 -14.68 2.91 11.55
CA GLN A 809 -13.37 2.49 12.04
C GLN A 809 -13.21 2.81 13.52
N LEU A 810 -12.80 1.83 14.30
CA LEU A 810 -12.61 2.01 15.75
C LEU A 810 -11.17 1.69 16.13
N TRP A 811 -10.56 2.61 16.89
CA TRP A 811 -9.23 2.49 17.45
C TRP A 811 -9.30 2.23 18.95
N TYR A 812 -8.41 1.38 19.46
CA TYR A 812 -8.12 1.34 20.88
C TYR A 812 -7.38 2.63 21.31
N PRO A 813 -7.47 3.04 22.59
CA PRO A 813 -6.73 4.21 23.11
C PRO A 813 -5.20 4.11 22.95
N ASN A 814 -4.67 2.91 22.76
CA ASN A 814 -3.25 2.66 22.49
C ASN A 814 -2.84 2.83 21.02
N ASN A 815 -3.70 3.41 20.16
CA ASN A 815 -3.48 3.60 18.72
C ASN A 815 -3.31 2.31 17.90
N THR A 816 -3.93 1.22 18.34
CA THR A 816 -4.06 0.00 17.53
C THR A 816 -5.50 -0.16 17.03
N LEU A 817 -5.65 -0.71 15.82
CA LEU A 817 -6.95 -0.88 15.21
C LEU A 817 -7.77 -1.93 15.97
N GLN A 818 -9.01 -1.61 16.32
CA GLN A 818 -9.93 -2.54 16.95
C GLN A 818 -10.92 -3.12 15.93
N HIS A 819 -11.50 -2.27 15.09
CA HIS A 819 -12.48 -2.68 14.09
C HIS A 819 -12.14 -2.11 12.72
N GLY A 820 -11.80 -3.02 11.81
CA GLY A 820 -11.61 -2.76 10.37
C GLY A 820 -12.58 -3.56 9.50
N GLY A 821 -13.81 -3.81 9.97
CA GLY A 821 -14.73 -4.83 9.44
C GLY A 821 -14.77 -6.11 10.28
N VAL A 822 -15.73 -7.01 10.01
CA VAL A 822 -15.81 -8.35 10.64
C VAL A 822 -15.72 -9.43 9.56
N VAL A 823 -14.84 -10.40 9.81
CA VAL A 823 -14.65 -11.62 9.00
C VAL A 823 -15.20 -12.81 9.76
N LEU A 824 -16.02 -13.63 9.10
CA LEU A 824 -16.58 -14.84 9.65
C LEU A 824 -15.55 -15.98 9.66
N GLY A 825 -15.76 -16.96 10.53
CA GLY A 825 -14.91 -18.14 10.66
C GLY A 825 -13.70 -17.96 11.57
N ILE A 826 -13.15 -16.74 11.68
CA ILE A 826 -12.02 -16.46 12.58
C ILE A 826 -12.43 -16.73 14.02
N GLY A 827 -11.60 -17.46 14.77
CA GLY A 827 -11.92 -17.88 16.15
C GLY A 827 -13.12 -18.84 16.25
N GLY A 828 -13.59 -19.37 15.12
CA GLY A 828 -14.68 -20.35 15.01
C GLY A 828 -16.07 -19.77 14.76
N VAL A 829 -16.25 -18.44 14.79
CA VAL A 829 -17.53 -17.78 14.41
C VAL A 829 -17.26 -16.51 13.63
N ALA A 830 -16.60 -15.52 14.23
CA ALA A 830 -16.24 -14.25 13.61
C ALA A 830 -15.21 -13.48 14.46
N SER A 831 -14.40 -12.63 13.82
CA SER A 831 -13.50 -11.67 14.47
C SER A 831 -13.34 -10.40 13.63
N HIS A 832 -12.76 -9.36 14.23
CA HIS A 832 -12.51 -8.09 13.54
C HIS A 832 -11.30 -8.23 12.59
N ALA A 833 -11.45 -7.75 11.36
CA ALA A 833 -10.36 -7.71 10.40
C ALA A 833 -9.30 -6.68 10.83
N HIS A 834 -8.02 -7.04 10.63
CA HIS A 834 -6.87 -6.16 10.88
C HIS A 834 -6.71 -5.73 12.35
N LYS A 835 -7.30 -6.47 13.29
CA LYS A 835 -7.23 -6.14 14.71
C LYS A 835 -5.77 -6.12 15.18
N GLY A 836 -5.41 -5.10 15.95
CA GLY A 836 -4.10 -4.92 16.56
C GLY A 836 -3.05 -4.24 15.69
N ILE A 837 -3.32 -3.95 14.40
CA ILE A 837 -2.34 -3.22 13.58
C ILE A 837 -2.17 -1.78 14.10
N PRO A 838 -0.94 -1.23 14.12
CA PRO A 838 -0.71 0.13 14.58
C PRO A 838 -1.24 1.17 13.58
N ARG A 839 -1.59 2.36 14.08
CA ARG A 839 -2.00 3.49 13.25
C ARG A 839 -0.92 3.83 12.21
N GLY A 840 -1.35 4.06 10.97
CA GLY A 840 -0.46 4.26 9.81
C GLY A 840 -0.12 2.98 9.04
N ASN A 841 -0.42 1.80 9.59
CA ASN A 841 -0.43 0.56 8.83
C ASN A 841 -1.77 0.45 8.07
N PHE A 842 -1.71 0.26 6.75
CA PHE A 842 -2.89 0.22 5.88
C PHE A 842 -3.52 -1.19 5.77
N GLY A 843 -2.98 -2.17 6.48
CA GLY A 843 -3.46 -3.54 6.49
C GLY A 843 -3.18 -4.28 5.17
N TYR A 844 -3.86 -5.41 5.00
CA TYR A 844 -3.68 -6.30 3.86
C TYR A 844 -4.08 -5.60 2.55
N PHE A 845 -3.10 -5.28 1.70
CA PHE A 845 -3.31 -4.56 0.43
C PHE A 845 -4.18 -3.29 0.60
N GLY A 846 -3.90 -2.47 1.62
CA GLY A 846 -4.59 -1.21 1.85
C GLY A 846 -6.02 -1.32 2.39
N ARG A 847 -6.52 -2.55 2.61
CA ARG A 847 -7.91 -2.78 2.99
C ARG A 847 -8.29 -2.21 4.36
N ALA A 848 -7.38 -1.99 5.30
CA ALA A 848 -7.78 -1.36 6.58
C ALA A 848 -8.25 0.10 6.38
N SER A 849 -7.84 0.73 5.27
CA SER A 849 -8.09 2.13 4.96
C SER A 849 -9.02 2.35 3.76
N ALA A 850 -9.56 1.29 3.17
CA ALA A 850 -10.44 1.35 2.01
C ALA A 850 -11.92 1.21 2.40
N HIS A 851 -12.81 1.94 1.74
CA HIS A 851 -14.23 1.59 1.75
C HIS A 851 -14.37 0.17 1.20
N GLN A 852 -15.10 -0.70 1.89
CA GLN A 852 -15.37 -2.02 1.37
C GLN A 852 -16.55 -2.67 2.07
N MET A 853 -17.07 -3.70 1.41
CA MET A 853 -18.04 -4.59 2.03
C MET A 853 -17.38 -5.63 2.93
N PHE A 854 -18.02 -5.91 4.06
CA PHE A 854 -17.75 -7.08 4.89
C PHE A 854 -19.03 -7.87 5.11
N SER A 855 -18.91 -9.11 5.59
CA SER A 855 -20.07 -9.89 5.98
C SER A 855 -20.80 -9.26 7.17
N ALA A 856 -20.07 -8.64 8.09
CA ALA A 856 -20.64 -7.89 9.20
C ALA A 856 -19.76 -6.69 9.61
N VAL A 857 -20.36 -5.80 10.38
CA VAL A 857 -19.70 -4.69 11.09
C VAL A 857 -20.21 -4.67 12.53
N THR A 858 -19.46 -4.02 13.43
CA THR A 858 -19.82 -4.05 14.85
C THR A 858 -20.86 -3.00 15.23
N ALA A 859 -21.76 -3.36 16.14
CA ALA A 859 -22.73 -2.42 16.72
C ALA A 859 -22.14 -1.47 17.77
N ALA A 860 -20.82 -1.51 18.03
CA ALA A 860 -20.18 -0.47 18.81
C ALA A 860 -20.33 0.92 18.17
N CYS A 861 -20.38 0.99 16.84
CA CYS A 861 -20.91 2.13 16.09
C CYS A 861 -21.37 1.66 14.69
N LEU A 862 -22.69 1.52 14.51
CA LEU A 862 -23.33 1.01 13.29
C LEU A 862 -24.50 1.91 12.90
N MET A 863 -24.51 2.41 11.65
CA MET A 863 -25.64 3.14 11.08
C MET A 863 -26.48 2.25 10.16
N ILE A 864 -27.82 2.39 10.23
CA ILE A 864 -28.78 1.65 9.42
C ILE A 864 -30.08 2.43 9.22
N ARG A 865 -30.74 2.24 8.08
CA ARG A 865 -32.10 2.74 7.86
C ARG A 865 -33.10 2.04 8.79
N LYS A 866 -33.96 2.80 9.49
CA LYS A 866 -34.91 2.27 10.48
C LYS A 866 -35.85 1.21 9.89
N SER A 867 -36.33 1.41 8.67
CA SER A 867 -37.19 0.44 7.98
C SER A 867 -36.48 -0.90 7.75
N THR A 868 -35.18 -0.88 7.46
CA THR A 868 -34.37 -2.09 7.30
C THR A 868 -34.19 -2.81 8.63
N TYR A 869 -33.91 -2.07 9.71
CA TYR A 869 -33.83 -2.63 11.07
C TYR A 869 -35.12 -3.36 11.45
N GLN A 870 -36.28 -2.74 11.16
CA GLN A 870 -37.60 -3.33 11.43
C GLN A 870 -37.90 -4.53 10.54
N ALA A 871 -37.50 -4.50 9.26
CA ALA A 871 -37.75 -5.60 8.32
C ALA A 871 -37.04 -6.92 8.69
N VAL A 872 -36.02 -6.87 9.55
CA VAL A 872 -35.29 -8.05 10.04
C VAL A 872 -35.54 -8.35 11.53
N ASP A 873 -36.60 -7.76 12.10
CA ASP A 873 -37.02 -7.88 13.50
C ASP A 873 -35.93 -7.47 14.52
N GLY A 874 -35.12 -6.45 14.19
CA GLY A 874 -34.11 -5.89 15.09
C GLY A 874 -33.04 -6.89 15.54
N PHE A 875 -32.45 -6.71 16.72
CA PHE A 875 -31.52 -7.69 17.29
C PHE A 875 -32.25 -8.90 17.87
N ASP A 876 -31.66 -10.09 17.71
CA ASP A 876 -32.14 -11.29 18.37
C ASP A 876 -31.76 -11.28 19.86
N GLU A 877 -32.77 -11.18 20.73
CA GLU A 877 -32.59 -11.11 22.18
C GLU A 877 -32.08 -12.40 22.83
N THR A 878 -32.01 -13.50 22.09
CA THR A 878 -31.33 -14.73 22.53
C THR A 878 -29.81 -14.61 22.50
N LEU A 879 -29.27 -13.73 21.65
CA LEU A 879 -27.85 -13.34 21.61
C LEU A 879 -27.67 -12.12 22.52
N LYS A 880 -27.44 -12.34 23.81
CA LYS A 880 -27.50 -11.29 24.83
C LYS A 880 -26.27 -10.40 24.84
N VAL A 881 -25.11 -10.96 24.51
CA VAL A 881 -23.81 -10.29 24.69
C VAL A 881 -22.91 -10.42 23.48
N ALA A 882 -22.70 -11.63 22.95
CA ALA A 882 -21.80 -11.85 21.81
C ALA A 882 -22.58 -12.13 20.52
N TYR A 883 -21.98 -11.78 19.39
CA TYR A 883 -22.44 -12.06 18.03
C TYR A 883 -23.80 -11.49 17.63
N ASN A 884 -24.45 -10.66 18.46
CA ASN A 884 -25.73 -10.02 18.13
C ASN A 884 -25.63 -9.12 16.89
N ASP A 885 -24.56 -8.34 16.79
CA ASP A 885 -24.23 -7.49 15.65
C ASP A 885 -23.91 -8.30 14.39
N VAL A 886 -23.18 -9.41 14.55
CA VAL A 886 -22.90 -10.34 13.46
C VAL A 886 -24.18 -11.00 12.93
N ASP A 887 -25.00 -11.59 13.79
CA ASP A 887 -26.30 -12.19 13.38
C ASP A 887 -27.18 -11.17 12.67
N PHE A 888 -27.28 -9.96 13.22
CA PHE A 888 -28.06 -8.88 12.64
C PHE A 888 -27.57 -8.48 11.25
N CYS A 889 -26.26 -8.25 11.08
CA CYS A 889 -25.68 -7.94 9.78
C CYS A 889 -25.94 -9.07 8.76
N LEU A 890 -25.94 -10.33 9.19
CA LEU A 890 -26.25 -11.47 8.33
C LEU A 890 -27.74 -11.57 7.98
N LYS A 891 -28.65 -11.22 8.90
CA LYS A 891 -30.09 -11.08 8.59
C LYS A 891 -30.33 -9.96 7.58
N VAL A 892 -29.67 -8.82 7.73
CA VAL A 892 -29.71 -7.70 6.77
C VAL A 892 -29.18 -8.14 5.41
N ARG A 893 -28.06 -8.87 5.38
CA ARG A 893 -27.50 -9.44 4.15
C ARG A 893 -28.46 -10.43 3.47
N ALA A 894 -29.18 -11.24 4.24
CA ALA A 894 -30.16 -12.18 3.70
C ALA A 894 -31.33 -11.50 2.97
N GLN A 895 -31.55 -10.20 3.18
CA GLN A 895 -32.50 -9.37 2.41
C GLN A 895 -31.91 -8.83 1.09
N GLY A 896 -30.70 -9.25 0.73
CA GLY A 896 -30.00 -8.76 -0.47
C GLY A 896 -29.24 -7.44 -0.28
N LEU A 897 -29.20 -6.90 0.95
CA LEU A 897 -28.48 -5.67 1.28
C LEU A 897 -27.01 -5.95 1.63
N ARG A 898 -26.16 -4.92 1.56
CA ARG A 898 -24.71 -5.05 1.72
C ARG A 898 -24.24 -4.28 2.97
N ASN A 899 -23.31 -4.85 3.71
CA ASN A 899 -22.76 -4.23 4.92
C ASN A 899 -21.41 -3.58 4.59
N LEU A 900 -21.28 -2.30 4.86
CA LEU A 900 -20.14 -1.47 4.49
C LEU A 900 -19.31 -1.11 5.72
N TYR A 901 -17.99 -1.23 5.61
CA TYR A 901 -17.03 -0.60 6.50
C TYR A 901 -16.57 0.74 5.90
N ASN A 902 -16.70 1.83 6.68
CA ASN A 902 -16.24 3.16 6.32
C ASN A 902 -15.04 3.58 7.20
N PRO A 903 -13.82 3.64 6.64
CA PRO A 903 -12.62 4.03 7.39
C PRO A 903 -12.52 5.54 7.68
N PHE A 904 -13.38 6.37 7.09
CA PHE A 904 -13.33 7.83 7.25
C PHE A 904 -14.26 8.36 8.35
N ALA A 905 -15.17 7.52 8.84
CA ALA A 905 -15.81 7.68 10.15
C ALA A 905 -14.98 6.87 11.17
N SER A 906 -14.05 7.55 11.87
CA SER A 906 -13.02 6.93 12.69
C SER A 906 -13.02 7.47 14.13
N PHE A 907 -13.18 6.58 15.10
CA PHE A 907 -13.36 6.96 16.52
C PHE A 907 -12.41 6.19 17.46
N ILE A 908 -12.34 6.63 18.71
CA ILE A 908 -11.67 5.89 19.78
C ILE A 908 -12.74 5.13 20.55
N HIS A 909 -12.53 3.83 20.76
CA HIS A 909 -13.39 2.98 21.57
C HIS A 909 -12.62 2.51 22.81
N HIS A 910 -13.08 2.94 23.99
CA HIS A 910 -12.43 2.66 25.28
C HIS A 910 -12.80 1.26 25.85
N GLU A 911 -12.93 0.28 24.96
CA GLU A 911 -13.41 -1.09 25.22
C GLU A 911 -12.72 -1.77 26.43
N SER A 912 -13.47 -2.62 27.14
CA SER A 912 -13.05 -3.37 28.36
C SER A 912 -13.02 -2.57 29.66
N ALA A 913 -13.46 -1.30 29.66
CA ALA A 913 -13.61 -0.54 30.89
C ALA A 913 -14.80 -1.04 31.78
N SER A 914 -15.87 -1.61 31.20
CA SER A 914 -17.11 -1.98 31.91
C SER A 914 -17.42 -3.49 31.99
N ARG A 915 -16.88 -4.33 31.09
CA ARG A 915 -17.41 -5.70 30.85
C ARG A 915 -16.65 -6.87 31.46
N GLY A 916 -15.42 -6.71 31.95
CA GLY A 916 -14.61 -7.84 32.44
C GLY A 916 -14.29 -8.90 31.36
N SER A 917 -13.56 -9.96 31.72
CA SER A 917 -13.11 -11.00 30.78
C SER A 917 -14.15 -12.12 30.59
N ASP A 918 -14.41 -12.51 29.34
CA ASP A 918 -15.28 -13.65 28.98
C ASP A 918 -14.65 -15.02 29.32
N GLN A 919 -13.42 -15.06 29.84
CA GLN A 919 -12.70 -16.31 30.13
C GLN A 919 -12.99 -16.95 31.49
N ALA A 920 -13.99 -16.46 32.25
CA ALA A 920 -14.33 -17.00 33.57
C ALA A 920 -15.80 -17.47 33.68
N GLY A 921 -16.00 -18.70 34.18
CA GLY A 921 -17.27 -19.18 34.73
C GLY A 921 -18.46 -19.20 33.75
N SER A 922 -19.59 -18.60 34.16
CA SER A 922 -20.85 -18.57 33.41
C SER A 922 -20.75 -17.83 32.06
N ASN A 923 -19.79 -16.91 31.90
CA ASN A 923 -19.57 -16.18 30.65
C ASN A 923 -19.11 -17.10 29.51
N GLN A 924 -18.29 -18.11 29.82
CA GLN A 924 -17.82 -19.08 28.83
C GLN A 924 -18.96 -19.99 28.33
N GLN A 925 -19.87 -20.40 29.23
CA GLN A 925 -21.03 -21.21 28.86
C GLN A 925 -22.01 -20.41 27.97
N ARG A 926 -22.25 -19.14 28.30
CA ARG A 926 -23.05 -18.23 27.45
C ARG A 926 -22.43 -18.08 26.07
N LEU A 927 -21.14 -17.74 25.99
CA LEU A 927 -20.43 -17.56 24.72
C LEU A 927 -20.49 -18.83 23.86
N ALA A 928 -20.33 -20.01 24.46
CA ALA A 928 -20.45 -21.28 23.75
C ALA A 928 -21.87 -21.54 23.21
N ALA A 929 -22.92 -21.16 23.97
CA ALA A 929 -24.31 -21.28 23.53
C ALA A 929 -24.64 -20.30 22.39
N GLU A 930 -24.22 -19.04 22.49
CA GLU A 930 -24.39 -18.03 21.44
C GLU A 930 -23.61 -18.42 20.16
N ALA A 931 -22.39 -18.94 20.30
CA ALA A 931 -21.63 -19.49 19.18
C ALA A 931 -22.31 -20.69 18.51
N ALA A 932 -23.01 -21.53 19.28
CA ALA A 932 -23.75 -22.67 18.72
C ALA A 932 -24.94 -22.20 17.87
N ILE A 933 -25.66 -21.15 18.30
CA ILE A 933 -26.74 -20.53 17.53
C ILE A 933 -26.19 -20.01 16.20
N MET A 934 -25.07 -19.28 16.22
CA MET A 934 -24.44 -18.75 15.01
C MET A 934 -24.05 -19.87 14.03
N LYS A 935 -23.43 -20.94 14.52
CA LYS A 935 -23.05 -22.09 13.68
C LYS A 935 -24.26 -22.83 13.10
N GLN A 936 -25.34 -22.93 13.86
CA GLN A 936 -26.57 -23.57 13.41
C GLN A 936 -27.24 -22.77 12.28
N ARG A 937 -27.29 -21.45 12.41
CA ARG A 937 -27.97 -20.56 11.44
C ARG A 937 -27.11 -20.23 10.23
N TRP A 938 -25.85 -19.88 10.46
CA TRP A 938 -24.96 -19.25 9.48
C TRP A 938 -23.74 -20.10 9.12
N GLY A 939 -23.74 -21.39 9.46
CA GLY A 939 -22.58 -22.27 9.31
C GLY A 939 -21.97 -22.30 7.90
N ALA A 940 -22.78 -22.14 6.84
CA ALA A 940 -22.28 -22.06 5.47
C ALA A 940 -21.46 -20.79 5.23
N LEU A 941 -21.98 -19.61 5.58
CA LEU A 941 -21.26 -18.32 5.46
C LEU A 941 -20.05 -18.25 6.40
N ILE A 942 -20.13 -18.87 7.59
CA ILE A 942 -18.99 -18.96 8.53
C ILE A 942 -17.85 -19.79 7.94
N ALA A 943 -18.15 -20.81 7.13
CA ALA A 943 -17.14 -21.63 6.48
C ALA A 943 -16.51 -20.95 5.26
N ASP A 944 -17.27 -20.10 4.57
CA ASP A 944 -16.90 -19.45 3.32
C ASP A 944 -17.39 -17.99 3.28
N ASP A 945 -16.68 -17.10 3.98
CA ASP A 945 -17.01 -15.67 4.02
C ASP A 945 -16.64 -15.02 2.67
N PRO A 946 -17.60 -14.42 1.93
CA PRO A 946 -17.32 -13.78 0.64
C PRO A 946 -16.33 -12.61 0.74
N ALA A 947 -16.20 -11.96 1.90
CA ALA A 947 -15.29 -10.83 2.10
C ALA A 947 -13.83 -11.28 2.42
N TYR A 948 -13.57 -12.59 2.49
CA TYR A 948 -12.28 -13.13 2.92
C TYR A 948 -11.82 -14.30 2.04
N SER A 949 -10.55 -14.31 1.62
CA SER A 949 -10.06 -15.34 0.72
C SER A 949 -9.99 -16.72 1.40
N PRO A 950 -10.36 -17.82 0.72
CA PRO A 950 -10.14 -19.18 1.21
C PRO A 950 -8.64 -19.54 1.32
N ASN A 951 -7.75 -18.78 0.69
CA ASN A 951 -6.30 -18.94 0.82
C ASN A 951 -5.73 -18.26 2.08
N LEU A 952 -6.58 -17.56 2.86
CA LEU A 952 -6.21 -16.89 4.11
C LEU A 952 -6.74 -17.64 5.34
N SER A 953 -5.95 -17.58 6.41
CA SER A 953 -6.11 -18.32 7.66
C SER A 953 -7.32 -17.84 8.48
N LEU A 954 -8.06 -18.78 9.05
CA LEU A 954 -9.11 -18.49 10.05
C LEU A 954 -8.61 -18.68 11.50
N LEU A 955 -7.32 -19.00 11.68
CA LEU A 955 -6.73 -19.21 13.01
C LEU A 955 -6.27 -17.90 13.67
N GLY A 956 -6.04 -16.86 12.87
CA GLY A 956 -5.63 -15.53 13.32
C GLY A 956 -6.32 -14.42 12.53
N ASP A 957 -6.18 -13.19 12.98
CA ASP A 957 -6.72 -11.94 12.41
C ASP A 957 -5.70 -11.16 11.57
N ASP A 958 -4.59 -11.80 11.22
CA ASP A 958 -3.38 -11.22 10.61
C ASP A 958 -3.29 -11.35 9.09
N PHE A 959 -4.31 -11.94 8.43
CA PHE A 959 -4.29 -12.23 7.00
C PHE A 959 -3.10 -13.12 6.58
N SER A 960 -2.66 -14.02 7.48
CA SER A 960 -1.69 -15.06 7.14
C SER A 960 -2.27 -16.10 6.18
N MET A 961 -1.40 -16.81 5.46
CA MET A 961 -1.81 -17.87 4.55
C MET A 961 -2.46 -19.04 5.29
N ALA A 962 -3.46 -19.66 4.68
CA ALA A 962 -4.13 -20.84 5.21
C ALA A 962 -3.29 -22.11 5.01
N TRP A 963 -3.15 -22.91 6.07
CA TRP A 963 -2.46 -24.20 6.08
C TRP A 963 -3.36 -25.29 6.69
N PRO A 964 -4.13 -26.06 5.89
CA PRO A 964 -4.20 -26.03 4.43
C PRO A 964 -5.03 -24.88 3.86
N SER A 965 -4.84 -24.57 2.57
CA SER A 965 -5.79 -23.76 1.81
C SER A 965 -7.20 -24.33 1.95
N ARG A 966 -8.20 -23.44 2.07
CA ARG A 966 -9.62 -23.81 2.13
C ARG A 966 -10.26 -23.88 0.75
N VAL A 967 -9.52 -23.58 -0.31
CA VAL A 967 -9.99 -23.77 -1.68
C VAL A 967 -10.31 -25.24 -1.88
N ALA A 968 -11.50 -25.53 -2.39
CA ALA A 968 -11.90 -26.91 -2.65
C ALA A 968 -10.86 -27.59 -3.56
N ALA A 969 -10.37 -28.75 -3.13
CA ALA A 969 -9.59 -29.62 -4.01
C ALA A 969 -10.45 -29.95 -5.23
N LEU A 970 -9.86 -29.95 -6.43
CA LEU A 970 -10.54 -30.42 -7.63
C LEU A 970 -11.13 -31.81 -7.33
N ASP A 971 -12.45 -31.94 -7.39
CA ASP A 971 -13.08 -33.26 -7.32
C ASP A 971 -12.71 -33.96 -8.65
N VAL A 972 -11.70 -34.83 -8.62
CA VAL A 972 -11.19 -35.59 -9.80
C VAL A 972 -11.88 -36.97 -9.87
N SER A 973 -13.01 -37.16 -9.20
CA SER A 973 -13.75 -38.43 -9.25
C SER A 973 -14.74 -38.44 -10.42
N VAL A 974 -14.44 -39.24 -11.43
CA VAL A 974 -15.36 -39.61 -12.51
C VAL A 974 -16.53 -40.38 -11.89
N ALA A 975 -17.75 -39.85 -11.97
CA ALA A 975 -18.94 -40.62 -11.65
C ALA A 975 -19.05 -41.76 -12.67
N PRO A 976 -19.28 -43.03 -12.26
CA PRO A 976 -19.46 -44.11 -13.22
C PRO A 976 -20.73 -43.83 -14.01
N VAL A 977 -20.60 -43.77 -15.34
CA VAL A 977 -21.73 -43.77 -16.26
C VAL A 977 -22.56 -45.02 -15.97
N ALA A 978 -23.78 -44.83 -15.46
CA ALA A 978 -24.77 -45.90 -15.41
C ALA A 978 -25.30 -46.10 -16.83
N SER A 979 -25.10 -47.31 -17.34
CA SER A 979 -25.61 -47.85 -18.61
C SER A 979 -27.12 -47.71 -18.77
#